data_AF-A0A2N3G4J8-F1
#
_entry.id   AF-A0A2N3G4J8-F1
#
_cell.length_a   1.000
_cell.length_b   1.000
_cell.length_c   1.000
_cell.angle_alpha   90.00
_cell.angle_beta   90.00
_cell.angle_gamma   90.00
#
_symmetry.space_group_name_H-M   'P 1'
#
loop_
_entity.id
_entity.type
_entity.pdbx_description
1 polymer ?
#
loop_
_entity_poly.entity_id
_entity_poly.type
_entity_poly.pdbx_seq_one_letter_code
_entity_poly.pdbx_strand_id
1 'polypeptide(L)'
;MNTWKNRARVWGSGRSVIPGFLTIMLTVVIVFSQCAIQASPASGAGNDPRTLLARPSDGKHSLGFKLSAPETAARLRAAGWPRAGAGRHLGASVDLTDQLPPVGDQGKQGSCVTWATSYYYKSFSEKQEHTTWDLSRAQYQFSPSFVYNQINGGVDCGATFPDAFDVLQNKGDVDIAEMPYDDGNYTIQPTAAQFEAAKPYRIPADWSYLWLQSEMGPFSCPNDIARTKAWLGEGNLLVMGIPIYSDFPDFGFYPSRAYYDYNGCADLAGGHGVCIVGYNDNINSRGADADHRGGFKMVNSWGSSWNGPNQGFVWLSYDFVKRYVWEAWTMGDIKGDGPCIGGLSASSGEVGSAIDITGNNFGAKRREARVTFNGTVAAQATFTNKKVTVTVPRGATSGQVVVYDWEGTASVAAKGAANAGFFTVKSPTYSYYFAEGATHDGFDEWLSLQNPRSSPLEVTATYMFCGGRLPVTRTYPLNASSRFSVSVNEEVGPGQDVSVKLMANGEFYAERPMYFNYKQGQAGYSWTGGHVVAGAVAPAREWYFAEGTTRSGFEEWICLQNPGSEKAVVTVEYIKADASVVQKAYLLSPQSRASVFVNGDVGPGLDVSARIHCDSAIVAERSMYFNYKGKWDGGHDVMGANSPATTWHFAEGTTRSGFEEWLVIQNPNNEDAMITCHFLKSNGVTSDRNYTVSANSRWTLDVNQAVGANVDSAMILESDLPVVAERPTYFCYKEETPGYSWTGGHDVMGSSLSKCSWFFAEGCTYNWADEYICVANPGVDSAHVVFAFMLENGVPVTHSISVEPHRRVTVKVADVVGRGHDASAHVTSDAPIIVERPMYFNYNGWTGGHTGAGF
;
A
#
# COMPACT_ATOMS: atom_id res chain seq x y z
N MET A 1 8.66 62.75 7.10
CA MET A 1 10.03 62.21 7.10
C MET A 1 9.97 60.88 6.36
N ASN A 2 10.00 60.91 5.02
CA ASN A 2 11.19 60.78 4.15
C ASN A 2 11.84 59.39 4.32
N THR A 3 11.95 58.49 3.34
CA THR A 3 11.88 58.59 1.86
C THR A 3 11.72 57.20 1.22
N TRP A 4 10.74 56.99 0.32
CA TRP A 4 10.83 56.74 -1.16
C TRP A 4 11.43 55.38 -1.61
N LYS A 5 10.69 54.45 -2.25
CA LYS A 5 10.09 54.39 -3.62
C LYS A 5 11.09 54.42 -4.79
N ASN A 6 11.10 53.38 -5.64
CA ASN A 6 10.62 53.40 -7.05
C ASN A 6 10.99 52.10 -7.83
N ARG A 7 9.99 51.38 -8.38
CA ARG A 7 9.49 51.31 -9.79
C ARG A 7 10.33 50.38 -10.70
N ALA A 8 9.84 49.30 -11.31
CA ALA A 8 8.62 48.94 -12.09
C ALA A 8 8.68 49.26 -13.61
N ARG A 9 8.20 48.26 -14.38
CA ARG A 9 7.84 48.15 -15.83
C ARG A 9 8.87 47.42 -16.71
N VAL A 10 8.62 46.20 -17.21
CA VAL A 10 7.60 45.70 -18.17
C VAL A 10 7.73 46.34 -19.55
N TRP A 11 7.89 45.49 -20.58
CA TRP A 11 7.44 45.47 -21.99
C TRP A 11 8.21 44.27 -22.60
N GLY A 12 7.71 43.27 -23.32
CA GLY A 12 6.45 43.02 -24.01
C GLY A 12 6.78 42.22 -25.29
N SER A 13 5.98 41.19 -25.61
CA SER A 13 5.94 40.38 -26.86
C SER A 13 7.13 39.43 -27.12
N GLY A 14 6.99 38.20 -27.60
CA GLY A 14 5.86 37.48 -28.18
C GLY A 14 6.34 36.61 -29.36
N ARG A 15 5.97 35.32 -29.34
CA ARG A 15 5.97 34.30 -30.42
C ARG A 15 7.19 33.37 -30.59
N SER A 16 6.97 32.16 -30.07
CA SER A 16 7.22 30.81 -30.62
C SER A 16 7.63 30.68 -32.10
N VAL A 17 8.59 29.77 -32.39
CA VAL A 17 8.47 28.52 -33.21
C VAL A 17 9.77 27.68 -33.06
N ILE A 18 9.63 26.38 -32.74
CA ILE A 18 10.60 25.25 -32.85
C ILE A 18 10.26 24.52 -34.18
N PRO A 19 11.13 23.81 -34.96
CA PRO A 19 12.31 23.01 -34.56
C PRO A 19 13.56 23.09 -35.47
N GLY A 20 14.68 22.51 -34.99
CA GLY A 20 15.79 22.12 -35.86
C GLY A 20 17.00 21.63 -35.09
N PHE A 21 17.17 20.31 -35.04
CA PHE A 21 18.30 19.56 -34.48
C PHE A 21 19.67 20.08 -34.96
N LEU A 22 20.62 20.29 -34.03
CA LEU A 22 21.99 19.82 -34.22
C LEU A 22 22.76 19.72 -32.89
N THR A 23 23.22 18.51 -32.62
CA THR A 23 24.01 18.04 -31.48
C THR A 23 25.46 18.49 -31.59
N ILE A 24 25.98 19.28 -30.64
CA ILE A 24 27.43 19.31 -30.32
C ILE A 24 27.60 19.53 -28.80
N MET A 25 27.99 18.47 -28.09
CA MET A 25 28.52 18.56 -26.73
C MET A 25 29.94 19.15 -26.79
N LEU A 26 30.19 20.22 -26.03
CA LEU A 26 31.53 20.75 -25.80
C LEU A 26 32.02 20.28 -24.42
N THR A 27 32.85 19.24 -24.42
CA THR A 27 33.64 18.80 -23.27
C THR A 27 34.85 19.73 -23.13
N VAL A 28 34.92 20.51 -22.05
CA VAL A 28 36.12 21.28 -21.70
C VAL A 28 37.08 20.36 -20.97
N VAL A 29 38.08 19.85 -21.69
CA VAL A 29 39.26 19.17 -21.14
C VAL A 29 40.31 20.25 -20.88
N ILE A 30 40.61 20.54 -19.61
CA ILE A 30 41.77 21.34 -19.23
C ILE A 30 42.97 20.40 -19.10
N VAL A 31 43.83 20.40 -20.12
CA VAL A 31 45.17 19.80 -20.07
C VAL A 31 46.13 20.87 -19.56
N PHE A 32 46.68 20.69 -18.36
CA PHE A 32 47.93 21.35 -17.99
C PHE A 32 49.07 20.35 -18.11
N SER A 33 49.83 20.50 -19.20
CA SER A 33 51.20 20.00 -19.29
C SER A 33 52.09 20.85 -18.37
N GLN A 34 52.81 20.21 -17.44
CA GLN A 34 54.02 20.80 -16.88
C GLN A 34 55.22 19.95 -17.28
N CYS A 35 56.06 20.59 -18.08
CA CYS A 35 57.36 20.14 -18.51
C CYS A 35 58.32 20.14 -17.31
N ALA A 36 59.16 19.12 -17.23
CA ALA A 36 60.16 18.96 -16.19
C ALA A 36 61.20 20.09 -16.27
N ILE A 37 61.41 20.78 -15.15
CA ILE A 37 62.63 21.54 -14.90
C ILE A 37 63.41 20.78 -13.83
N GLN A 38 64.52 20.18 -14.23
CA GLN A 38 65.55 19.66 -13.34
C GLN A 38 66.14 20.83 -12.55
N ALA A 39 65.88 20.88 -11.25
CA ALA A 39 66.72 21.59 -10.30
C ALA A 39 67.58 20.55 -9.57
N SER A 40 68.90 20.68 -9.70
CA SER A 40 69.86 19.97 -8.86
C SER A 40 69.69 20.41 -7.39
N PRO A 41 70.01 19.54 -6.41
CA PRO A 41 69.49 19.67 -5.05
C PRO A 41 70.22 20.78 -4.28
N ALA A 42 69.45 21.69 -3.69
CA ALA A 42 69.92 22.48 -2.57
C ALA A 42 70.01 21.56 -1.34
N SER A 43 71.22 21.39 -0.82
CA SER A 43 71.55 20.70 0.41
C SER A 43 70.77 21.30 1.59
N GLY A 44 69.83 20.53 2.17
CA GLY A 44 69.09 20.96 3.36
C GLY A 44 67.87 20.12 3.77
N ALA A 45 67.49 19.08 3.03
CA ALA A 45 66.40 18.16 3.39
C ALA A 45 66.97 16.81 3.84
N GLY A 46 67.31 16.70 5.11
CA GLY A 46 67.63 15.43 5.77
C GLY A 46 66.92 15.40 7.11
N ASN A 47 66.13 14.34 7.35
CA ASN A 47 65.44 13.99 8.62
C ASN A 47 63.99 14.48 8.79
N ASP A 48 63.15 14.36 7.76
CA ASP A 48 61.71 14.23 8.03
C ASP A 48 61.35 12.75 8.19
N PRO A 49 61.05 12.25 9.40
CA PRO A 49 60.71 10.85 9.61
C PRO A 49 59.50 10.39 8.80
N ARG A 50 58.65 11.30 8.31
CA ARG A 50 57.51 11.01 7.43
C ARG A 50 57.92 10.51 6.04
N THR A 51 59.13 10.84 5.58
CA THR A 51 59.64 10.44 4.24
C THR A 51 60.29 9.05 4.22
N LEU A 52 60.69 8.52 5.38
CA LEU A 52 61.29 7.19 5.54
C LEU A 52 60.27 6.04 5.59
N LEU A 53 58.98 6.36 5.78
CA LEU A 53 57.91 5.39 6.04
C LEU A 53 57.08 5.04 4.80
N ALA A 54 57.45 5.57 3.62
CA ALA A 54 56.79 5.29 2.35
C ALA A 54 57.23 3.92 1.80
N ARG A 55 56.70 2.87 2.44
CA ARG A 55 56.66 1.43 2.08
C ARG A 55 57.95 0.60 2.18
N PRO A 56 58.25 0.10 3.39
CA PRO A 56 59.06 -1.08 3.58
C PRO A 56 58.16 -2.30 3.83
N SER A 57 58.32 -3.35 3.05
CA SER A 57 57.85 -4.70 3.37
C SER A 57 59.07 -5.61 3.46
N ASP A 58 58.96 -6.73 4.17
CA ASP A 58 59.96 -7.80 4.13
C ASP A 58 59.68 -8.82 3.00
N GLY A 59 58.75 -8.49 2.08
CA GLY A 59 58.25 -9.38 1.03
C GLY A 59 57.11 -10.31 1.46
N LYS A 60 56.85 -10.45 2.77
CA LYS A 60 55.77 -11.27 3.37
C LYS A 60 54.76 -10.41 4.14
N HIS A 61 55.21 -9.35 4.78
CA HIS A 61 54.48 -8.48 5.69
C HIS A 61 54.55 -7.03 5.22
N SER A 62 53.39 -6.43 4.98
CA SER A 62 53.28 -5.06 4.48
C SER A 62 53.07 -4.05 5.60
N LEU A 63 53.69 -2.89 5.43
CA LEU A 63 53.55 -1.72 6.29
C LEU A 63 52.80 -0.62 5.54
N GLY A 64 52.19 0.31 6.27
CA GLY A 64 51.33 1.31 5.66
C GLY A 64 50.87 2.44 6.56
N PHE A 65 51.40 2.55 7.78
CA PHE A 65 51.05 3.67 8.64
C PHE A 65 51.90 4.90 8.28
N LYS A 66 51.22 6.01 8.03
CA LYS A 66 51.81 7.33 7.90
C LYS A 66 51.58 8.12 9.17
N LEU A 67 52.65 8.76 9.64
CA LEU A 67 52.58 9.71 10.74
C LEU A 67 51.66 10.89 10.35
N SER A 68 50.76 11.23 11.25
CA SER A 68 49.85 12.36 11.15
C SER A 68 50.63 13.68 11.14
N ALA A 69 50.11 14.67 10.42
CA ALA A 69 50.76 15.97 10.34
C ALA A 69 50.64 16.74 11.68
N PRO A 70 51.65 17.52 12.11
CA PRO A 70 51.61 18.28 13.37
C PRO A 70 50.38 19.19 13.52
N GLU A 71 49.88 19.75 12.41
CA GLU A 71 48.69 20.58 12.35
C GLU A 71 47.37 19.85 12.69
N THR A 72 47.35 18.51 12.62
CA THR A 72 46.18 17.70 13.02
C THR A 72 45.86 17.89 14.51
N ALA A 73 46.89 18.07 15.35
CA ALA A 73 46.75 18.34 16.77
C ALA A 73 46.00 19.66 17.07
N ALA A 74 46.05 20.64 16.16
CA ALA A 74 45.41 21.94 16.35
C ALA A 74 43.91 21.93 16.04
N ARG A 75 43.44 20.96 15.24
CA ARG A 75 42.02 20.83 14.84
C ARG A 75 41.18 20.05 15.86
N LEU A 76 41.82 19.23 16.68
CA LEU A 76 41.17 18.31 17.60
C LEU A 76 41.58 18.65 19.02
N ARG A 77 40.63 18.72 19.96
CA ARG A 77 41.00 18.72 21.37
C ARG A 77 41.44 17.30 21.74
N ALA A 78 42.57 17.14 22.44
CA ALA A 78 42.82 15.92 23.20
C ALA A 78 41.55 15.66 24.05
N ALA A 79 40.97 14.47 23.95
CA ALA A 79 39.54 14.31 24.29
C ALA A 79 39.19 14.77 25.71
N GLY A 80 37.91 14.95 25.98
CA GLY A 80 37.41 15.18 27.35
C GLY A 80 37.49 13.90 28.17
N TRP A 81 38.72 13.46 28.52
CA TRP A 81 38.96 12.19 29.20
C TRP A 81 38.77 12.30 30.72
N PRO A 82 38.45 11.18 31.41
CA PRO A 82 38.46 11.14 32.86
C PRO A 82 39.80 11.67 33.39
N ARG A 83 39.74 12.59 34.35
CA ARG A 83 40.94 13.04 35.05
C ARG A 83 41.56 11.79 35.67
N ALA A 84 42.80 11.46 35.29
CA ALA A 84 43.65 10.60 36.10
C ALA A 84 43.87 11.32 37.43
N GLY A 85 42.94 11.13 38.38
CA GLY A 85 42.84 11.90 39.60
C GLY A 85 42.28 11.03 40.71
N ALA A 86 43.19 10.56 41.56
CA ALA A 86 42.96 10.05 42.91
C ALA A 86 42.06 8.80 43.06
N GLY A 87 42.67 7.61 43.02
CA GLY A 87 42.22 6.49 43.87
C GLY A 87 41.40 5.36 43.23
N ARG A 88 41.18 5.30 41.92
CA ARG A 88 40.65 4.07 41.29
C ARG A 88 41.75 3.00 41.19
N HIS A 89 41.58 1.89 41.89
CA HIS A 89 42.43 0.71 41.73
C HIS A 89 42.08 0.03 40.41
N LEU A 90 42.92 0.21 39.37
CA LEU A 90 42.78 -0.53 38.12
C LEU A 90 43.08 -2.02 38.37
N GLY A 91 42.43 -2.91 37.62
CA GLY A 91 42.80 -4.33 37.62
C GLY A 91 44.23 -4.53 37.09
N ALA A 92 44.89 -5.61 37.46
CA ALA A 92 46.25 -5.92 36.99
C ALA A 92 46.30 -6.32 35.51
N SER A 93 45.15 -6.64 34.90
CA SER A 93 45.03 -6.98 33.48
C SER A 93 43.62 -6.73 32.93
N VAL A 94 43.55 -6.44 31.63
CA VAL A 94 42.35 -6.41 30.79
C VAL A 94 42.67 -7.15 29.50
N ASP A 95 41.75 -7.97 29.00
CA ASP A 95 41.86 -8.63 27.70
C ASP A 95 40.50 -8.65 27.00
N LEU A 96 40.39 -7.96 25.87
CA LEU A 96 39.17 -7.83 25.07
C LEU A 96 39.20 -8.72 23.82
N THR A 97 40.17 -9.63 23.71
CA THR A 97 40.39 -10.45 22.50
C THR A 97 39.15 -11.24 22.07
N ASP A 98 38.39 -11.80 23.01
CA ASP A 98 37.21 -12.63 22.72
C ASP A 98 36.03 -11.84 22.13
N GLN A 99 36.15 -10.51 22.07
CA GLN A 99 35.12 -9.61 21.53
C GLN A 99 35.50 -9.04 20.16
N LEU A 100 36.62 -9.48 19.57
CA LEU A 100 37.11 -9.03 18.28
C LEU A 100 36.62 -9.95 17.15
N PRO A 101 36.60 -9.45 15.90
CA PRO A 101 36.53 -10.35 14.76
C PRO A 101 37.79 -11.24 14.66
N PRO A 102 37.75 -12.33 13.87
CA PRO A 102 38.92 -13.16 13.59
C PRO A 102 40.13 -12.33 13.16
N VAL A 103 41.35 -12.83 13.41
CA VAL A 103 42.56 -12.10 13.00
C VAL A 103 42.59 -11.94 11.48
N GLY A 104 42.57 -10.69 11.05
CA GLY A 104 42.60 -10.25 9.66
C GLY A 104 43.98 -10.33 9.02
N ASP A 105 43.99 -10.26 7.68
CA ASP A 105 45.20 -10.32 6.86
C ASP A 105 45.15 -9.26 5.76
N GLN A 106 46.02 -8.25 5.88
CA GLN A 106 46.15 -7.18 4.90
C GLN A 106 46.92 -7.60 3.65
N GLY A 107 47.61 -8.76 3.69
CA GLY A 107 48.44 -9.25 2.60
C GLY A 107 49.51 -8.26 2.16
N LYS A 108 49.58 -8.01 0.85
CA LYS A 108 50.61 -7.15 0.23
C LYS A 108 50.28 -5.66 0.23
N GLN A 109 49.11 -5.29 0.74
CA GLN A 109 48.62 -3.91 0.70
C GLN A 109 49.08 -3.12 1.93
N GLY A 110 49.37 -1.82 1.75
CA GLY A 110 49.70 -0.89 2.84
C GLY A 110 48.51 -0.44 3.69
N SER A 111 47.54 -1.32 4.00
CA SER A 111 46.24 -0.96 4.57
C SER A 111 46.10 -1.20 6.08
N CYS A 112 47.22 -1.41 6.80
CA CYS A 112 47.23 -1.69 8.24
C CYS A 112 46.36 -0.73 9.08
N VAL A 113 46.31 0.55 8.69
CA VAL A 113 45.50 1.57 9.35
C VAL A 113 44.01 1.23 9.32
N THR A 114 43.47 0.83 8.17
CA THR A 114 42.03 0.56 8.04
C THR A 114 41.65 -0.83 8.55
N TRP A 115 42.59 -1.77 8.59
CA TRP A 115 42.43 -2.98 9.38
C TRP A 115 42.32 -2.67 10.88
N ALA A 116 43.16 -1.77 11.40
CA ALA A 116 43.08 -1.35 12.79
C ALA A 116 41.79 -0.57 13.11
N THR A 117 41.39 0.38 12.25
CA THR A 117 40.24 1.26 12.51
C THR A 117 38.89 0.68 12.07
N SER A 118 38.71 0.25 10.83
CA SER A 118 37.45 -0.34 10.37
C SER A 118 37.29 -1.75 10.92
N TYR A 119 38.21 -2.64 10.54
CA TYR A 119 37.97 -4.05 10.77
C TYR A 119 37.94 -4.41 12.25
N TYR A 120 38.95 -4.01 13.02
CA TYR A 120 38.95 -4.31 14.46
C TYR A 120 38.11 -3.33 15.26
N TYR A 121 38.42 -2.03 15.22
CA TYR A 121 37.79 -1.08 16.13
C TYR A 121 36.31 -0.86 15.80
N LYS A 122 35.94 -0.55 14.54
CA LYS A 122 34.54 -0.30 14.18
C LYS A 122 33.66 -1.55 14.39
N SER A 123 34.13 -2.74 14.02
CA SER A 123 33.37 -3.99 14.28
C SER A 123 33.21 -4.29 15.77
N PHE A 124 34.23 -4.04 16.58
CA PHE A 124 34.13 -4.17 18.02
C PHE A 124 33.10 -3.21 18.61
N SER A 125 33.18 -1.93 18.23
CA SER A 125 32.28 -0.88 18.68
C SER A 125 30.82 -1.23 18.38
N GLU A 126 30.55 -1.61 17.14
CA GLU A 126 29.22 -1.98 16.68
C GLU A 126 28.72 -3.28 17.33
N LYS A 127 29.60 -4.23 17.65
CA LYS A 127 29.24 -5.38 18.48
C LYS A 127 28.80 -4.99 19.91
N GLN A 128 29.33 -3.91 20.47
CA GLN A 128 28.85 -3.41 21.78
C GLN A 128 27.43 -2.84 21.68
N GLU A 129 27.10 -2.20 20.56
CA GLU A 129 25.77 -1.65 20.28
C GLU A 129 24.78 -2.76 19.91
N HIS A 130 25.25 -3.73 19.13
CA HIS A 130 24.53 -4.88 18.62
C HIS A 130 24.99 -6.16 19.32
N THR A 131 24.62 -6.30 20.59
CA THR A 131 25.09 -7.38 21.48
C THR A 131 24.87 -8.81 20.95
N THR A 132 23.99 -9.01 19.96
CA THR A 132 23.73 -10.29 19.29
C THR A 132 24.66 -10.60 18.11
N TRP A 133 25.50 -9.66 17.65
CA TRP A 133 26.37 -9.86 16.50
C TRP A 133 27.40 -10.97 16.72
N ASP A 134 27.56 -11.85 15.75
CA ASP A 134 28.63 -12.85 15.77
C ASP A 134 29.75 -12.37 14.83
N LEU A 135 30.80 -11.79 15.41
CA LEU A 135 31.91 -11.23 14.65
C LEU A 135 32.72 -12.28 13.89
N SER A 136 32.45 -13.59 14.02
CA SER A 136 33.00 -14.59 13.11
C SER A 136 32.40 -14.52 11.68
N ARG A 137 31.25 -13.85 11.52
CA ARG A 137 30.53 -13.72 10.26
C ARG A 137 30.90 -12.42 9.56
N ALA A 138 31.28 -12.50 8.28
CA ALA A 138 31.68 -11.35 7.47
C ALA A 138 30.64 -10.20 7.45
N GLN A 139 29.34 -10.52 7.54
CA GLN A 139 28.28 -9.51 7.57
C GLN A 139 28.23 -8.63 8.81
N TYR A 140 29.02 -8.93 9.84
CA TYR A 140 29.15 -8.13 11.07
C TYR A 140 30.58 -7.59 11.26
N GLN A 141 31.42 -7.70 10.23
CA GLN A 141 32.79 -7.19 10.22
C GLN A 141 32.86 -6.04 9.24
N PHE A 142 33.44 -4.91 9.60
CA PHE A 142 33.54 -3.74 8.72
C PHE A 142 34.71 -3.82 7.74
N SER A 143 34.53 -3.22 6.56
CA SER A 143 35.43 -3.38 5.42
C SER A 143 36.65 -2.45 5.48
N PRO A 144 37.89 -2.97 5.59
CA PRO A 144 39.08 -2.16 5.43
C PRO A 144 39.15 -1.48 4.06
N SER A 145 38.65 -2.15 3.00
CA SER A 145 38.69 -1.66 1.62
C SER A 145 37.77 -0.46 1.40
N PHE A 146 36.60 -0.45 2.06
CA PHE A 146 35.68 0.69 1.95
C PHE A 146 36.41 1.97 2.37
N VAL A 147 37.11 1.95 3.49
CA VAL A 147 37.86 3.13 3.96
C VAL A 147 39.16 3.34 3.18
N TYR A 148 39.98 2.32 2.99
CA TYR A 148 41.34 2.48 2.44
C TYR A 148 41.34 3.03 1.02
N ASN A 149 40.45 2.51 0.18
CA ASN A 149 40.40 2.87 -1.24
C ASN A 149 40.04 4.35 -1.44
N GLN A 150 39.42 4.99 -0.43
CA GLN A 150 39.04 6.39 -0.47
C GLN A 150 40.17 7.34 -0.03
N ILE A 151 41.14 6.87 0.74
CA ILE A 151 42.14 7.72 1.43
C ILE A 151 43.58 7.52 0.95
N ASN A 152 43.85 6.46 0.19
CA ASN A 152 45.20 6.16 -0.29
C ASN A 152 45.66 7.04 -1.48
N GLY A 153 44.79 7.87 -2.05
CA GLY A 153 45.13 8.75 -3.17
C GLY A 153 45.26 8.05 -4.52
N GLY A 154 44.67 6.86 -4.68
CA GLY A 154 44.73 6.05 -5.90
C GLY A 154 46.03 5.26 -6.09
N VAL A 155 46.94 5.35 -5.12
CA VAL A 155 48.19 4.59 -5.08
C VAL A 155 48.29 3.91 -3.72
N ASP A 156 48.67 2.65 -3.70
CA ASP A 156 48.93 1.98 -2.43
C ASP A 156 50.20 2.60 -1.83
N CYS A 157 50.05 3.40 -0.79
CA CYS A 157 51.16 4.11 -0.17
C CYS A 157 50.98 4.28 1.33
N GLY A 158 49.98 3.65 1.93
CA GLY A 158 49.62 3.82 3.33
C GLY A 158 48.65 4.97 3.58
N ALA A 159 48.19 5.08 4.81
CA ALA A 159 47.20 6.06 5.27
C ALA A 159 47.53 6.60 6.67
N THR A 160 46.83 7.65 7.08
CA THR A 160 46.88 8.17 8.46
C THR A 160 45.60 7.76 9.21
N PHE A 161 45.65 7.68 10.54
CA PHE A 161 44.44 7.44 11.34
C PHE A 161 43.38 8.55 11.19
N PRO A 162 43.75 9.86 11.21
CA PRO A 162 42.81 10.95 10.95
C PRO A 162 42.01 10.80 9.65
N ASP A 163 42.66 10.44 8.54
CA ASP A 163 41.94 10.27 7.25
C ASP A 163 40.93 9.13 7.33
N ALA A 164 41.28 8.03 8.01
CA ALA A 164 40.37 6.91 8.22
C ALA A 164 39.17 7.30 9.11
N PHE A 165 39.40 8.00 10.21
CA PHE A 165 38.31 8.50 11.08
C PHE A 165 37.44 9.54 10.37
N ASP A 166 38.01 10.40 9.52
CA ASP A 166 37.24 11.34 8.72
C ASP A 166 36.26 10.63 7.77
N VAL A 167 36.67 9.50 7.16
CA VAL A 167 35.75 8.67 6.36
C VAL A 167 34.69 8.03 7.24
N LEU A 168 35.07 7.40 8.35
CA LEU A 168 34.12 6.78 9.27
C LEU A 168 33.11 7.80 9.83
N GLN A 169 33.53 9.03 10.09
CA GLN A 169 32.65 10.08 10.59
C GLN A 169 31.70 10.60 9.51
N ASN A 170 32.22 10.91 8.33
CA ASN A 170 31.45 11.62 7.30
C ASN A 170 30.64 10.69 6.42
N LYS A 171 31.10 9.44 6.24
CA LYS A 171 30.53 8.46 5.32
C LYS A 171 30.10 7.17 6.00
N GLY A 172 30.77 6.79 7.09
CA GLY A 172 30.53 5.52 7.79
C GLY A 172 31.32 4.40 7.15
N ASP A 173 30.82 3.17 7.30
CA ASP A 173 31.43 1.99 6.67
C ASP A 173 30.35 0.93 6.34
N VAL A 174 30.66 0.00 5.43
CA VAL A 174 29.85 -1.18 5.14
C VAL A 174 30.56 -2.44 5.63
N ASP A 175 29.79 -3.51 5.79
CA ASP A 175 30.38 -4.79 6.16
C ASP A 175 31.24 -5.39 5.03
N ILE A 176 32.21 -6.21 5.39
CA ILE A 176 33.16 -6.85 4.48
C ILE A 176 32.47 -7.90 3.59
N ALA A 177 31.24 -8.34 3.90
CA ALA A 177 30.47 -9.13 2.94
C ALA A 177 29.88 -8.26 1.81
N GLU A 178 29.59 -6.98 2.06
CA GLU A 178 29.13 -6.00 1.07
C GLU A 178 30.30 -5.40 0.26
N MET A 179 31.47 -5.19 0.88
CA MET A 179 32.70 -4.80 0.18
C MET A 179 33.87 -5.68 0.63
N PRO A 180 34.07 -6.84 -0.02
CA PRO A 180 35.16 -7.76 0.30
C PRO A 180 36.54 -7.13 0.20
N TYR A 181 37.44 -7.61 1.05
CA TYR A 181 38.84 -7.21 1.02
C TYR A 181 39.62 -7.97 -0.06
N ASP A 182 40.44 -7.23 -0.81
CA ASP A 182 41.33 -7.74 -1.85
C ASP A 182 42.62 -6.91 -1.81
N ASP A 183 43.73 -7.54 -1.41
CA ASP A 183 45.02 -6.87 -1.24
C ASP A 183 45.63 -6.40 -2.58
N GLY A 184 45.16 -6.94 -3.70
CA GLY A 184 45.49 -6.47 -5.04
C GLY A 184 44.71 -5.25 -5.51
N ASN A 185 43.67 -4.85 -4.77
CA ASN A 185 42.71 -3.82 -5.20
C ASN A 185 42.52 -2.70 -4.20
N TYR A 186 43.23 -1.61 -4.44
CA TYR A 186 43.19 -0.38 -3.65
C TYR A 186 42.53 0.79 -4.39
N THR A 187 41.97 0.57 -5.58
CA THR A 187 41.47 1.65 -6.45
C THR A 187 39.95 1.66 -6.64
N ILE A 188 39.27 0.52 -6.47
CA ILE A 188 37.81 0.47 -6.63
C ILE A 188 37.14 1.27 -5.50
N GLN A 189 36.41 2.32 -5.89
CA GLN A 189 35.63 3.16 -4.98
C GLN A 189 34.31 2.50 -4.60
N PRO A 190 33.76 2.78 -3.40
CA PRO A 190 32.41 2.34 -3.04
C PRO A 190 31.36 2.86 -4.02
N THR A 191 30.36 2.03 -4.29
CA THR A 191 29.19 2.38 -5.11
C THR A 191 28.27 3.35 -4.38
N ALA A 192 27.36 4.01 -5.11
CA ALA A 192 26.35 4.87 -4.51
C ALA A 192 25.46 4.12 -3.48
N ALA A 193 25.17 2.85 -3.75
CA ALA A 193 24.43 2.00 -2.81
C ALA A 193 25.21 1.76 -1.53
N GLN A 194 26.51 1.44 -1.64
CA GLN A 194 27.42 1.25 -0.49
C GLN A 194 27.59 2.54 0.33
N PHE A 195 27.65 3.71 -0.31
CA PHE A 195 27.66 4.99 0.42
C PHE A 195 26.36 5.26 1.18
N GLU A 196 25.20 4.91 0.62
CA GLU A 196 23.93 5.06 1.32
C GLU A 196 23.81 4.06 2.48
N ALA A 197 24.33 2.87 2.26
CA ALA A 197 24.43 1.77 3.20
C ALA A 197 25.32 2.08 4.42
N ALA A 198 26.39 2.84 4.22
CA ALA A 198 27.35 3.17 5.27
C ALA A 198 26.85 4.22 6.28
N LYS A 199 25.88 5.05 5.89
CA LYS A 199 25.44 6.23 6.68
C LYS A 199 24.94 5.96 8.11
N PRO A 200 24.28 4.83 8.43
CA PRO A 200 23.93 4.48 9.81
C PRO A 200 25.15 4.25 10.70
N TYR A 201 26.26 3.79 10.12
CA TYR A 201 27.48 3.38 10.82
C TYR A 201 28.53 4.49 10.93
N ARG A 202 28.07 5.74 11.01
CA ARG A 202 28.96 6.89 11.14
C ARG A 202 29.38 7.07 12.60
N ILE A 203 30.67 7.23 12.82
CA ILE A 203 31.18 7.60 14.15
C ILE A 203 30.88 9.08 14.43
N PRO A 204 30.75 9.49 15.70
CA PRO A 204 30.62 10.89 16.07
C PRO A 204 31.89 11.69 15.78
N ALA A 205 31.76 13.03 15.81
CA ALA A 205 32.83 13.96 15.48
C ALA A 205 33.89 14.15 16.59
N ASP A 206 33.85 13.37 17.67
CA ASP A 206 34.66 13.53 18.87
C ASP A 206 35.78 12.49 19.02
N TRP A 207 36.11 11.77 17.93
CA TRP A 207 37.33 10.98 17.84
C TRP A 207 38.57 11.85 18.15
N SER A 208 39.57 11.25 18.77
CA SER A 208 40.67 12.00 19.41
C SER A 208 41.91 11.13 19.62
N TYR A 209 42.96 11.71 20.19
CA TYR A 209 44.23 11.06 20.48
C TYR A 209 44.55 11.03 21.98
N LEU A 210 45.29 10.00 22.41
CA LEU A 210 45.91 9.92 23.73
C LEU A 210 47.27 10.64 23.70
N TRP A 211 48.05 10.41 22.65
CA TRP A 211 49.29 11.14 22.33
C TRP A 211 49.52 11.16 20.82
N LEU A 212 50.33 12.14 20.41
CA LEU A 212 50.75 12.35 19.03
C LEU A 212 52.18 12.88 19.07
N GLN A 213 53.12 12.07 18.62
CA GLN A 213 54.55 12.39 18.59
C GLN A 213 54.95 12.79 17.17
N SER A 214 55.88 13.75 17.05
CA SER A 214 56.34 14.28 15.76
C SER A 214 57.77 13.86 15.39
N GLU A 215 58.42 13.05 16.23
CA GLU A 215 59.82 12.63 16.09
C GLU A 215 59.94 11.09 16.18
N MET A 216 61.10 10.53 15.85
CA MET A 216 61.42 9.13 16.15
C MET A 216 61.99 9.03 17.57
N GLY A 217 61.45 8.12 18.40
CA GLY A 217 61.83 7.98 19.81
C GLY A 217 63.32 7.61 20.02
N PRO A 218 63.82 7.62 21.27
CA PRO A 218 63.07 7.72 22.52
C PRO A 218 62.56 9.13 22.84
N PHE A 219 61.29 9.24 23.25
CA PHE A 219 60.68 10.54 23.55
C PHE A 219 61.12 11.13 24.90
N SER A 220 61.40 12.43 24.90
CA SER A 220 61.67 13.22 26.10
C SER A 220 60.44 13.36 27.00
N CYS A 221 59.25 13.45 26.41
CA CYS A 221 57.97 13.34 27.10
C CYS A 221 57.40 11.93 26.89
N PRO A 222 57.43 11.05 27.91
CA PRO A 222 56.97 9.67 27.78
C PRO A 222 55.46 9.59 27.55
N ASN A 223 55.01 8.60 26.77
CA ASN A 223 53.58 8.34 26.57
C ASN A 223 52.91 7.87 27.89
N ASP A 224 51.65 8.27 28.09
CA ASP A 224 50.91 8.05 29.34
C ASP A 224 50.32 6.63 29.42
N ILE A 225 51.13 5.71 29.95
CA ILE A 225 50.73 4.31 30.17
C ILE A 225 49.56 4.20 31.14
N ALA A 226 49.54 4.99 32.22
CA ALA A 226 48.51 4.89 33.25
C ALA A 226 47.11 5.26 32.69
N ARG A 227 47.05 6.31 31.88
CA ARG A 227 45.82 6.73 31.19
C ARG A 227 45.37 5.73 30.13
N THR A 228 46.32 5.14 29.40
CA THR A 228 46.02 4.09 28.41
C THR A 228 45.38 2.87 29.08
N LYS A 229 45.90 2.45 30.24
CA LYS A 229 45.31 1.37 31.04
C LYS A 229 43.93 1.72 31.55
N ALA A 230 43.71 2.95 32.02
CA ALA A 230 42.39 3.39 32.46
C ALA A 230 41.35 3.31 31.32
N TRP A 231 41.74 3.67 30.09
CA TRP A 231 40.88 3.57 28.91
C TRP A 231 40.44 2.14 28.60
N LEU A 232 41.43 1.24 28.49
CA LEU A 232 41.18 -0.18 28.25
C LEU A 232 40.36 -0.79 29.39
N GLY A 233 40.60 -0.33 30.63
CA GLY A 233 39.83 -0.70 31.83
C GLY A 233 38.36 -0.28 31.80
N GLU A 234 37.97 0.65 30.94
CA GLU A 234 36.57 1.01 30.67
C GLU A 234 35.94 0.14 29.57
N GLY A 235 36.69 -0.81 29.01
CA GLY A 235 36.24 -1.70 27.94
C GLY A 235 36.45 -1.12 26.53
N ASN A 236 37.20 -0.01 26.40
CA ASN A 236 37.41 0.65 25.12
C ASN A 236 38.67 0.14 24.41
N LEU A 237 38.63 0.07 23.08
CA LEU A 237 39.82 -0.13 22.25
C LEU A 237 40.53 1.20 21.96
N LEU A 238 41.75 1.10 21.44
CA LEU A 238 42.49 2.20 20.84
C LEU A 238 43.41 1.67 19.74
N VAL A 239 43.78 2.51 18.80
CA VAL A 239 44.72 2.16 17.73
C VAL A 239 46.04 2.88 17.95
N MET A 240 47.16 2.21 17.64
CA MET A 240 48.49 2.77 17.75
C MET A 240 49.23 2.76 16.42
N GLY A 241 49.98 3.84 16.17
CA GLY A 241 50.95 3.93 15.09
C GLY A 241 52.32 3.58 15.65
N ILE A 242 52.78 2.36 15.41
CA ILE A 242 54.01 1.83 16.01
C ILE A 242 55.16 1.83 15.00
N PRO A 243 56.40 2.08 15.45
CA PRO A 243 57.57 1.72 14.66
C PRO A 243 57.73 0.19 14.63
N ILE A 244 58.01 -0.34 13.45
CA ILE A 244 58.48 -1.72 13.27
C ILE A 244 59.99 -1.66 13.08
N TYR A 245 60.72 -2.33 13.96
CA TYR A 245 62.16 -2.51 13.84
C TYR A 245 62.47 -3.88 13.24
N SER A 246 63.68 -4.07 12.74
CA SER A 246 64.09 -5.33 12.14
C SER A 246 63.92 -6.52 13.10
N ASP A 247 64.03 -6.30 14.42
CA ASP A 247 63.87 -7.34 15.44
C ASP A 247 62.42 -7.66 15.85
N PHE A 248 61.43 -7.09 15.16
CA PHE A 248 60.02 -7.34 15.42
C PHE A 248 59.65 -8.81 15.15
N PRO A 249 58.72 -9.42 15.90
CA PRO A 249 58.45 -10.85 15.80
C PRO A 249 57.97 -11.26 14.40
N ASP A 250 58.61 -12.30 13.84
CA ASP A 250 58.31 -12.83 12.49
C ASP A 250 58.37 -11.76 11.38
N PHE A 251 59.14 -10.67 11.59
CA PHE A 251 59.51 -9.72 10.55
C PHE A 251 60.89 -10.12 9.98
N GLY A 252 60.96 -10.34 8.68
CA GLY A 252 62.14 -10.92 8.01
C GLY A 252 62.40 -12.36 8.48
N PHE A 253 63.53 -12.58 9.17
CA PHE A 253 63.95 -13.90 9.67
C PHE A 253 63.87 -14.01 11.20
N TYR A 254 63.28 -13.04 11.89
CA TYR A 254 63.25 -13.04 13.35
C TYR A 254 62.21 -14.01 13.91
N PRO A 255 62.51 -14.74 15.00
CA PRO A 255 61.62 -15.78 15.52
C PRO A 255 60.35 -15.17 16.13
N SER A 256 59.29 -15.99 16.22
CA SER A 256 58.07 -15.66 16.95
C SER A 256 58.36 -15.34 18.42
N ARG A 257 57.70 -14.32 18.97
CA ARG A 257 57.81 -13.90 20.38
C ARG A 257 56.46 -13.44 20.91
N ALA A 258 56.06 -13.95 22.08
CA ALA A 258 54.84 -13.54 22.75
C ALA A 258 54.92 -12.10 23.31
N TYR A 259 56.12 -11.67 23.68
CA TYR A 259 56.41 -10.36 24.28
C TYR A 259 57.50 -9.67 23.47
N TYR A 260 57.24 -8.44 23.05
CA TYR A 260 58.15 -7.60 22.29
C TYR A 260 58.61 -6.43 23.13
N ASP A 261 59.93 -6.30 23.24
CA ASP A 261 60.64 -5.22 23.88
C ASP A 261 61.83 -4.87 23.00
N TYR A 262 61.92 -3.61 22.58
CA TYR A 262 62.90 -3.18 21.58
C TYR A 262 64.32 -3.25 22.14
N ASN A 263 65.23 -3.88 21.40
CA ASN A 263 66.60 -4.11 21.87
C ASN A 263 67.49 -2.85 21.92
N GLY A 264 67.00 -1.70 21.43
CA GLY A 264 67.72 -0.43 21.43
C GLY A 264 68.67 -0.20 20.25
N CYS A 265 68.88 -1.20 19.39
CA CYS A 265 69.86 -1.14 18.30
C CYS A 265 69.40 -1.70 16.94
N ALA A 266 68.21 -2.30 16.85
CA ALA A 266 67.67 -2.80 15.58
C ALA A 266 67.24 -1.64 14.66
N ASP A 267 67.38 -1.84 13.35
CA ASP A 267 67.09 -0.82 12.36
C ASP A 267 65.58 -0.59 12.24
N LEU A 268 65.16 0.67 12.10
CA LEU A 268 63.75 0.99 11.83
C LEU A 268 63.40 0.50 10.43
N ALA A 269 62.49 -0.47 10.36
CA ALA A 269 61.95 -0.97 9.12
C ALA A 269 60.89 0.00 8.59
N GLY A 270 59.86 0.37 9.38
CA GLY A 270 58.86 1.36 8.99
C GLY A 270 57.71 1.50 9.98
N GLY A 271 56.56 1.95 9.49
CA GLY A 271 55.40 2.27 10.32
C GLY A 271 54.23 1.32 10.15
N HIS A 272 53.66 0.88 11.27
CA HIS A 272 52.52 -0.03 11.28
C HIS A 272 51.36 0.47 12.15
N GLY A 273 50.14 0.29 11.64
CA GLY A 273 48.91 0.63 12.34
C GLY A 273 48.31 -0.61 12.97
N VAL A 274 48.08 -0.58 14.28
CA VAL A 274 47.65 -1.75 15.05
C VAL A 274 46.54 -1.40 16.03
N CYS A 275 45.75 -2.40 16.44
CA CYS A 275 44.72 -2.22 17.45
C CYS A 275 45.19 -2.82 18.78
N ILE A 276 44.98 -2.07 19.87
CA ILE A 276 45.35 -2.47 21.22
C ILE A 276 44.09 -2.89 21.98
N VAL A 277 44.14 -4.09 22.54
CA VAL A 277 42.96 -4.85 22.96
C VAL A 277 43.03 -5.26 24.42
N GLY A 278 44.08 -4.85 25.13
CA GLY A 278 44.25 -5.19 26.53
C GLY A 278 45.58 -4.74 27.08
N TYR A 279 45.76 -4.96 28.38
CA TYR A 279 47.02 -4.77 29.07
C TYR A 279 47.18 -5.85 30.16
N ASN A 280 48.41 -6.13 30.54
CA ASN A 280 48.71 -7.00 31.66
C ASN A 280 50.00 -6.53 32.32
N ASP A 281 49.89 -6.10 33.57
CA ASP A 281 50.99 -5.52 34.36
C ASP A 281 52.09 -6.55 34.70
N ASN A 282 51.83 -7.84 34.48
CA ASN A 282 52.72 -8.96 34.85
C ASN A 282 52.93 -9.98 33.73
N ILE A 283 52.73 -9.61 32.46
CA ILE A 283 52.87 -10.55 31.33
C ILE A 283 54.29 -11.10 31.18
N ASN A 284 55.31 -10.31 31.52
CA ASN A 284 56.70 -10.72 31.54
C ASN A 284 57.23 -10.77 32.99
N SER A 285 57.16 -11.94 33.62
CA SER A 285 57.61 -12.13 34.99
C SER A 285 59.12 -11.88 35.21
N ARG A 286 59.90 -11.78 34.15
CA ARG A 286 61.36 -11.56 34.18
C ARG A 286 61.76 -10.10 33.90
N GLY A 287 60.80 -9.19 33.75
CA GLY A 287 61.07 -7.78 33.47
C GLY A 287 61.86 -7.09 34.58
N ALA A 288 62.85 -6.26 34.18
CA ALA A 288 63.75 -5.58 35.10
C ALA A 288 63.04 -4.56 36.02
N ASP A 289 61.95 -3.95 35.55
CA ASP A 289 61.13 -3.01 36.29
C ASP A 289 59.64 -3.16 35.90
N ALA A 290 58.77 -2.26 36.38
CA ALA A 290 57.33 -2.34 36.08
C ALA A 290 57.01 -2.18 34.59
N ASP A 291 57.80 -1.39 33.85
CA ASP A 291 57.56 -1.14 32.43
C ASP A 291 58.03 -2.30 31.54
N HIS A 292 59.07 -3.03 31.99
CA HIS A 292 59.55 -4.25 31.34
C HIS A 292 58.83 -5.53 31.80
N ARG A 293 58.02 -5.45 32.87
CA ARG A 293 57.14 -6.56 33.31
C ARG A 293 55.77 -6.51 32.66
N GLY A 294 55.24 -5.30 32.49
CA GLY A 294 53.93 -5.08 31.90
C GLY A 294 53.97 -4.98 30.38
N GLY A 295 52.81 -5.14 29.75
CA GLY A 295 52.67 -4.92 28.31
C GLY A 295 51.23 -4.72 27.87
N PHE A 296 51.07 -4.07 26.71
CA PHE A 296 49.81 -3.92 26.00
C PHE A 296 49.63 -5.05 24.99
N LYS A 297 48.45 -5.66 24.96
CA LYS A 297 48.12 -6.70 23.98
C LYS A 297 47.71 -6.03 22.67
N MET A 298 48.42 -6.38 21.61
CA MET A 298 48.18 -5.90 20.26
C MET A 298 47.63 -7.03 19.40
N VAL A 299 46.60 -6.74 18.61
CA VAL A 299 46.18 -7.58 17.49
C VAL A 299 46.78 -7.03 16.20
N ASN A 300 47.38 -7.91 15.40
CA ASN A 300 47.99 -7.57 14.13
C ASN A 300 47.06 -7.88 12.94
N SER A 301 47.46 -7.47 11.74
CA SER A 301 46.72 -7.63 10.48
C SER A 301 47.54 -8.39 9.44
N TRP A 302 48.36 -9.36 9.86
CA TRP A 302 49.17 -10.24 9.00
C TRP A 302 48.71 -11.70 9.02
N GLY A 303 47.43 -11.92 9.34
CA GLY A 303 46.82 -13.24 9.43
C GLY A 303 47.05 -13.96 10.76
N SER A 304 46.18 -14.92 11.05
CA SER A 304 46.25 -15.74 12.27
C SER A 304 47.45 -16.69 12.33
N SER A 305 48.16 -16.88 11.22
CA SER A 305 49.41 -17.65 11.16
C SER A 305 50.63 -16.85 11.63
N TRP A 306 50.55 -15.52 11.67
CA TRP A 306 51.65 -14.67 12.11
C TRP A 306 51.96 -14.85 13.60
N ASN A 307 53.25 -14.74 13.93
CA ASN A 307 53.80 -14.91 15.28
C ASN A 307 53.56 -16.30 15.90
N GLY A 308 53.40 -17.32 15.04
CA GLY A 308 53.34 -18.74 15.40
C GLY A 308 52.28 -19.05 16.47
N PRO A 309 52.67 -19.50 17.67
CA PRO A 309 51.72 -19.90 18.72
C PRO A 309 50.89 -18.73 19.29
N ASN A 310 51.27 -17.49 18.99
CA ASN A 310 50.55 -16.30 19.45
C ASN A 310 49.41 -15.87 18.50
N GLN A 311 49.24 -16.59 17.38
CA GLN A 311 48.06 -16.56 16.51
C GLN A 311 47.59 -15.15 16.12
N GLY A 312 48.48 -14.26 15.68
CA GLY A 312 48.12 -12.89 15.32
C GLY A 312 48.34 -11.82 16.39
N PHE A 313 48.73 -12.19 17.61
CA PHE A 313 48.89 -11.27 18.74
C PHE A 313 50.33 -11.13 19.21
N VAL A 314 50.63 -10.01 19.87
CA VAL A 314 51.88 -9.79 20.61
C VAL A 314 51.64 -8.86 21.78
N TRP A 315 52.38 -9.03 22.86
CA TRP A 315 52.43 -8.09 23.97
C TRP A 315 53.57 -7.10 23.77
N LEU A 316 53.25 -5.81 23.61
CA LEU A 316 54.24 -4.74 23.53
C LEU A 316 54.61 -4.28 24.94
N SER A 317 55.91 -4.25 25.27
CA SER A 317 56.36 -3.76 26.59
C SER A 317 55.84 -2.34 26.85
N TYR A 318 55.53 -2.02 28.11
CA TYR A 318 55.17 -0.64 28.44
C TYR A 318 56.34 0.31 28.17
N ASP A 319 57.59 -0.14 28.33
CA ASP A 319 58.76 0.68 28.00
C ASP A 319 58.78 1.06 26.51
N PHE A 320 58.54 0.08 25.63
CA PHE A 320 58.46 0.29 24.19
C PHE A 320 57.37 1.30 23.84
N VAL A 321 56.16 1.10 24.37
CA VAL A 321 55.03 2.02 24.13
C VAL A 321 55.32 3.41 24.69
N LYS A 322 55.95 3.49 25.87
CA LYS A 322 56.27 4.75 26.54
C LYS A 322 57.25 5.59 25.75
N ARG A 323 58.25 4.97 25.12
CA ARG A 323 59.39 5.67 24.52
C ARG A 323 59.37 5.76 22.99
N TYR A 324 58.72 4.84 22.29
CA TYR A 324 58.90 4.71 20.84
C TYR A 324 57.60 4.75 20.02
N VAL A 325 56.43 4.50 20.61
CA VAL A 325 55.16 4.53 19.86
C VAL A 325 54.75 5.96 19.51
N TRP A 326 54.53 6.21 18.23
CA TRP A 326 54.34 7.56 17.71
C TRP A 326 52.96 8.14 18.03
N GLU A 327 51.91 7.35 17.83
CA GLU A 327 50.54 7.85 17.95
C GLU A 327 49.64 6.84 18.62
N ALA A 328 48.67 7.34 19.37
CA ALA A 328 47.55 6.53 19.86
C ALA A 328 46.24 7.30 19.71
N TRP A 329 45.26 6.69 19.06
CA TRP A 329 43.98 7.30 18.73
C TRP A 329 42.81 6.47 19.22
N THR A 330 41.69 7.16 19.40
CA THR A 330 40.41 6.59 19.81
C THR A 330 39.26 7.20 19.03
N MET A 331 38.15 6.46 18.92
CA MET A 331 36.88 6.96 18.45
C MET A 331 35.77 6.60 19.44
N GLY A 332 34.83 7.52 19.65
CA GLY A 332 33.57 7.20 20.33
C GLY A 332 32.65 6.48 19.36
N ASP A 333 32.02 5.38 19.78
CA ASP A 333 31.10 4.59 18.95
C ASP A 333 30.38 3.54 19.82
N ILE A 334 29.83 3.98 20.96
CA ILE A 334 29.18 3.11 21.97
C ILE A 334 27.79 3.69 22.34
N LYS A 335 27.14 4.32 21.37
CA LYS A 335 25.75 4.79 21.46
C LYS A 335 25.13 4.71 20.07
N GLY A 336 24.58 3.53 19.79
CA GLY A 336 23.93 3.26 18.52
C GLY A 336 22.68 4.10 18.36
N ASP A 337 22.57 4.78 17.22
CA ASP A 337 21.32 5.37 16.79
C ASP A 337 20.60 4.36 15.89
N GLY A 338 19.86 3.43 16.49
CA GLY A 338 18.95 2.54 15.74
C GLY A 338 17.98 3.33 14.86
N PRO A 339 17.31 2.68 13.88
CA PRO A 339 16.41 3.38 12.97
C PRO A 339 15.36 4.15 13.76
N CYS A 340 15.10 5.41 13.39
CA CYS A 340 14.08 6.21 14.06
C CYS A 340 13.18 6.92 13.07
N ILE A 341 11.87 6.92 13.34
CA ILE A 341 10.88 7.64 12.55
C ILE A 341 10.70 9.04 13.14
N GLY A 342 10.96 10.05 12.33
CA GLY A 342 10.69 11.46 12.62
C GLY A 342 9.29 11.90 12.19
N GLY A 343 8.73 11.31 11.14
CA GLY A 343 7.37 11.62 10.70
C GLY A 343 6.93 10.89 9.42
N LEU A 344 5.62 10.87 9.20
CA LEU A 344 4.98 10.36 7.99
C LEU A 344 4.48 11.54 7.15
N SER A 345 4.59 11.49 5.82
CA SER A 345 4.02 12.53 4.95
C SER A 345 2.50 12.63 5.03
N ALA A 346 1.84 11.54 5.44
CA ALA A 346 0.42 11.48 5.75
C ALA A 346 0.19 10.51 6.92
N SER A 347 -0.74 10.86 7.82
CA SER A 347 -1.17 9.99 8.92
C SER A 347 -2.35 9.08 8.55
N SER A 348 -2.86 9.17 7.31
CA SER A 348 -3.92 8.32 6.80
C SER A 348 -3.87 8.20 5.28
N GLY A 349 -4.39 7.10 4.73
CA GLY A 349 -4.46 6.88 3.30
C GLY A 349 -5.09 5.52 2.96
N GLU A 350 -5.52 5.38 1.72
CA GLU A 350 -6.09 4.13 1.21
C GLU A 350 -4.99 3.12 0.86
N VAL A 351 -5.34 1.83 0.82
CA VAL A 351 -4.47 0.78 0.25
C VAL A 351 -4.02 1.20 -1.16
N GLY A 352 -2.74 1.09 -1.46
CA GLY A 352 -2.16 1.54 -2.74
C GLY A 352 -1.65 2.98 -2.74
N SER A 353 -1.94 3.78 -1.70
CA SER A 353 -1.37 5.13 -1.56
C SER A 353 0.14 5.07 -1.27
N ALA A 354 0.93 5.94 -1.89
CA ALA A 354 2.33 6.12 -1.56
C ALA A 354 2.49 7.08 -0.37
N ILE A 355 3.35 6.71 0.59
CA ILE A 355 3.71 7.55 1.73
C ILE A 355 5.23 7.67 1.87
N ASP A 356 5.69 8.81 2.36
CA ASP A 356 7.08 9.04 2.73
C ASP A 356 7.23 8.93 4.25
N ILE A 357 8.12 8.07 4.70
CA ILE A 357 8.55 7.96 6.09
C ILE A 357 9.88 8.70 6.20
N THR A 358 9.92 9.76 7.00
CA THR A 358 11.14 10.53 7.27
C THR A 358 11.71 10.16 8.62
N GLY A 359 13.04 10.18 8.75
CA GLY A 359 13.71 9.74 9.95
C GLY A 359 15.22 9.75 9.81
N ASN A 360 15.90 8.93 10.62
CA ASN A 360 17.34 8.71 10.51
C ASN A 360 17.67 7.22 10.63
N ASN A 361 18.84 6.86 10.11
CA ASN A 361 19.48 5.55 10.22
C ASN A 361 18.70 4.40 9.58
N PHE A 362 17.97 4.69 8.49
CA PHE A 362 17.31 3.66 7.70
C PHE A 362 18.27 2.95 6.73
N GLY A 363 19.38 3.60 6.34
CA GLY A 363 20.31 3.13 5.31
C GLY A 363 19.66 2.84 3.95
N ALA A 364 20.34 2.01 3.14
CA ALA A 364 19.80 1.42 1.91
C ALA A 364 19.04 0.12 2.20
N LYS A 365 18.08 -0.25 1.33
CA LYS A 365 17.29 -1.48 1.46
C LYS A 365 18.18 -2.69 1.22
N ARG A 366 18.45 -3.46 2.28
CA ARG A 366 19.33 -4.64 2.27
C ARG A 366 18.76 -5.73 3.16
N ARG A 367 19.06 -6.98 2.84
CA ARG A 367 18.74 -8.18 3.66
C ARG A 367 17.30 -8.14 4.22
N GLU A 368 17.13 -7.92 5.52
CA GLU A 368 15.81 -7.97 6.19
C GLU A 368 15.06 -6.62 6.24
N ALA A 369 15.62 -5.57 5.64
CA ALA A 369 15.05 -4.23 5.64
C ALA A 369 13.67 -4.21 5.00
N ARG A 370 12.67 -3.78 5.77
CA ARG A 370 11.27 -3.78 5.38
C ARG A 370 10.49 -2.69 6.11
N VAL A 371 9.29 -2.41 5.62
CA VAL A 371 8.32 -1.59 6.33
C VAL A 371 7.10 -2.44 6.60
N THR A 372 6.50 -2.29 7.78
CA THR A 372 5.19 -2.89 8.07
C THR A 372 4.17 -1.82 8.41
N PHE A 373 2.91 -2.09 8.09
CA PHE A 373 1.73 -1.34 8.51
C PHE A 373 0.89 -2.25 9.40
N ASN A 374 0.91 -1.98 10.70
CA ASN A 374 0.26 -2.79 11.73
C ASN A 374 0.57 -4.30 11.59
N GLY A 375 1.83 -4.63 11.31
CA GLY A 375 2.29 -6.02 11.07
C GLY A 375 2.25 -6.48 9.61
N THR A 376 1.47 -5.84 8.73
CA THR A 376 1.41 -6.19 7.30
C THR A 376 2.62 -5.64 6.56
N VAL A 377 3.45 -6.51 5.96
CA VAL A 377 4.66 -6.12 5.21
C VAL A 377 4.31 -5.39 3.92
N ALA A 378 4.94 -4.25 3.68
CA ALA A 378 4.84 -3.53 2.42
C ALA A 378 5.77 -4.12 1.36
N ALA A 379 5.19 -4.59 0.24
CA ALA A 379 5.95 -5.21 -0.84
C ALA A 379 6.87 -4.22 -1.57
N GLN A 380 6.44 -2.96 -1.70
CA GLN A 380 7.15 -1.92 -2.42
C GLN A 380 7.60 -0.82 -1.46
N ALA A 381 8.92 -0.72 -1.28
CA ALA A 381 9.56 0.32 -0.49
C ALA A 381 10.95 0.63 -1.04
N THR A 382 11.30 1.92 -1.11
CA THR A 382 12.63 2.42 -1.46
C THR A 382 13.23 3.14 -0.27
N PHE A 383 14.51 2.90 0.02
CA PHE A 383 15.16 3.35 1.25
C PHE A 383 16.32 4.28 0.93
N THR A 384 16.44 5.32 1.74
CA THR A 384 17.64 6.14 1.95
C THR A 384 17.78 6.32 3.46
N ASN A 385 18.93 6.78 3.93
CA ASN A 385 19.21 6.96 5.34
C ASN A 385 18.21 7.85 6.08
N LYS A 386 17.58 8.80 5.37
CA LYS A 386 16.64 9.77 5.97
C LYS A 386 15.19 9.62 5.52
N LYS A 387 14.93 8.76 4.53
CA LYS A 387 13.61 8.66 3.91
C LYS A 387 13.36 7.26 3.37
N VAL A 388 12.21 6.69 3.68
CA VAL A 388 11.64 5.52 3.03
C VAL A 388 10.39 5.93 2.27
N THR A 389 10.30 5.64 0.97
CA THR A 389 9.04 5.79 0.21
C THR A 389 8.40 4.42 0.12
N VAL A 390 7.14 4.29 0.54
CA VAL A 390 6.46 2.99 0.66
C VAL A 390 5.00 3.08 0.25
N THR A 391 4.47 2.03 -0.36
CA THR A 391 3.05 1.92 -0.71
C THR A 391 2.29 1.18 0.39
N VAL A 392 1.13 1.72 0.82
CA VAL A 392 0.24 1.06 1.80
C VAL A 392 -0.18 -0.30 1.25
N PRO A 393 0.17 -1.43 1.91
CA PRO A 393 -0.05 -2.76 1.34
C PRO A 393 -1.51 -3.20 1.40
N ARG A 394 -1.90 -4.11 0.50
CA ARG A 394 -3.18 -4.81 0.58
C ARG A 394 -3.26 -5.60 1.88
N GLY A 395 -4.39 -5.50 2.58
CA GLY A 395 -4.59 -6.14 3.89
C GLY A 395 -3.94 -5.37 5.06
N ALA A 396 -3.40 -4.18 4.83
CA ALA A 396 -3.02 -3.30 5.94
C ALA A 396 -4.25 -2.90 6.77
N THR A 397 -4.06 -2.79 8.07
CA THR A 397 -5.05 -2.23 9.00
C THR A 397 -4.47 -1.00 9.67
N SER A 398 -5.32 -0.14 10.24
CA SER A 398 -4.88 1.05 10.97
C SER A 398 -4.02 0.65 12.17
N GLY A 399 -2.85 1.27 12.34
CA GLY A 399 -1.93 0.93 13.42
C GLY A 399 -0.52 1.47 13.22
N GLN A 400 0.45 0.84 13.89
CA GLN A 400 1.85 1.29 13.87
C GLN A 400 2.54 0.96 12.55
N VAL A 401 3.23 1.94 12.01
CA VAL A 401 4.18 1.84 10.90
C VAL A 401 5.56 1.67 11.49
N VAL A 402 6.23 0.57 11.14
CA VAL A 402 7.57 0.26 11.63
C VAL A 402 8.49 0.11 10.44
N VAL A 403 9.61 0.83 10.46
CA VAL A 403 10.73 0.60 9.56
C VAL A 403 11.68 -0.36 10.26
N TYR A 404 12.02 -1.46 9.61
CA TYR A 404 13.06 -2.36 10.08
C TYR A 404 14.32 -2.08 9.26
N ASP A 405 15.46 -1.97 9.94
CA ASP A 405 16.74 -1.96 9.25
C ASP A 405 17.08 -3.34 8.68
N TRP A 406 18.26 -3.47 8.09
CA TRP A 406 18.69 -4.69 7.42
C TRP A 406 18.92 -5.88 8.36
N GLU A 407 18.95 -5.64 9.68
CA GLU A 407 19.07 -6.65 10.73
C GLU A 407 17.70 -7.08 11.28
N GLY A 408 16.63 -6.42 10.83
CA GLY A 408 15.33 -6.60 11.42
C GLY A 408 15.14 -5.83 12.74
N THR A 409 16.00 -4.87 13.07
CA THR A 409 15.81 -3.99 14.23
C THR A 409 14.69 -3.00 13.93
N ALA A 410 13.68 -2.97 14.81
CA ALA A 410 12.52 -2.12 14.66
C ALA A 410 12.83 -0.65 14.95
N SER A 411 12.27 0.26 14.15
CA SER A 411 12.42 1.69 14.37
C SER A 411 11.69 2.18 15.62
N VAL A 412 12.28 3.16 16.31
CA VAL A 412 11.64 3.89 17.41
C VAL A 412 11.16 5.28 16.98
N ALA A 413 10.30 5.92 17.76
CA ALA A 413 9.93 7.32 17.53
C ALA A 413 11.12 8.26 17.84
N ALA A 414 11.41 9.20 16.95
CA ALA A 414 12.42 10.21 17.20
C ALA A 414 12.01 11.11 18.38
N LYS A 415 12.99 11.56 19.17
CA LYS A 415 12.76 12.39 20.36
C LYS A 415 12.01 13.68 19.99
N GLY A 416 10.82 13.87 20.57
CA GLY A 416 9.97 15.06 20.32
C GLY A 416 8.99 14.92 19.15
N ALA A 417 8.93 13.78 18.46
CA ALA A 417 7.94 13.53 17.43
C ALA A 417 6.61 13.09 18.05
N ALA A 418 5.60 13.97 18.04
CA ALA A 418 4.24 13.62 18.45
C ALA A 418 3.63 12.68 17.39
N ASN A 419 3.18 11.48 17.81
CA ASN A 419 2.54 10.47 16.95
C ASN A 419 3.38 9.89 15.80
N ALA A 420 4.71 9.82 15.92
CA ALA A 420 5.54 9.15 14.90
C ALA A 420 5.19 7.65 14.82
N GLY A 421 4.57 7.23 13.71
CA GLY A 421 4.35 5.83 13.38
C GLY A 421 2.87 5.42 13.27
N PHE A 422 1.89 6.12 13.85
CA PHE A 422 0.49 5.68 13.67
C PHE A 422 -0.06 6.09 12.30
N PHE A 423 -0.61 5.14 11.55
CA PHE A 423 -1.23 5.36 10.25
C PHE A 423 -2.64 4.78 10.21
N THR A 424 -3.61 5.61 9.82
CA THR A 424 -4.99 5.19 9.60
C THR A 424 -5.17 4.70 8.16
N VAL A 425 -5.33 3.39 7.99
CA VAL A 425 -5.70 2.81 6.70
C VAL A 425 -7.17 3.10 6.45
N LYS A 426 -7.45 3.87 5.40
CA LYS A 426 -8.82 4.13 4.93
C LYS A 426 -9.24 2.95 4.06
N SER A 427 -10.25 2.21 4.50
CA SER A 427 -10.98 1.32 3.60
C SER A 427 -11.92 2.15 2.74
N PRO A 428 -12.07 1.86 1.44
CA PRO A 428 -13.14 2.44 0.66
C PRO A 428 -14.49 2.14 1.32
N THR A 429 -15.32 3.16 1.48
CA THR A 429 -16.68 3.02 2.00
C THR A 429 -17.62 2.71 0.84
N TYR A 430 -18.29 1.57 0.92
CA TYR A 430 -19.34 1.19 -0.02
C TYR A 430 -20.69 1.59 0.58
N SER A 431 -21.63 2.04 -0.26
CA SER A 431 -22.95 2.45 0.19
C SER A 431 -24.03 2.04 -0.81
N TYR A 432 -25.18 1.64 -0.28
CA TYR A 432 -26.39 1.35 -1.06
C TYR A 432 -27.58 2.05 -0.45
N TYR A 433 -28.50 2.51 -1.30
CA TYR A 433 -29.66 3.28 -0.89
C TYR A 433 -30.94 2.72 -1.51
N PHE A 434 -32.02 2.72 -0.71
CA PHE A 434 -33.36 2.27 -1.07
C PHE A 434 -34.37 3.30 -0.54
N ALA A 435 -35.21 3.85 -1.40
CA ALA A 435 -36.16 4.92 -1.11
C ALA A 435 -37.58 4.43 -0.76
N GLU A 436 -38.00 3.31 -1.32
CA GLU A 436 -39.16 2.53 -0.96
C GLU A 436 -38.88 1.65 0.26
N GLY A 437 -39.95 1.36 0.98
CA GLY A 437 -39.99 0.44 2.10
C GLY A 437 -41.28 0.62 2.88
N ALA A 438 -41.86 -0.46 3.37
CA ALA A 438 -43.11 -0.47 4.13
C ALA A 438 -43.19 -1.67 5.07
N THR A 439 -43.54 -1.41 6.32
CA THR A 439 -43.79 -2.44 7.36
C THR A 439 -45.27 -2.47 7.80
N HIS A 440 -46.16 -1.97 6.95
CA HIS A 440 -47.61 -2.00 7.18
C HIS A 440 -48.15 -3.44 7.13
N ASP A 441 -49.36 -3.64 7.66
CA ASP A 441 -50.06 -4.92 7.52
C ASP A 441 -50.15 -5.31 6.04
N GLY A 442 -49.77 -6.55 5.73
CA GLY A 442 -49.70 -7.05 4.37
C GLY A 442 -48.38 -6.74 3.65
N PHE A 443 -47.33 -6.26 4.31
CA PHE A 443 -45.99 -6.11 3.74
C PHE A 443 -44.94 -6.88 4.55
N ASP A 444 -44.03 -7.53 3.83
CA ASP A 444 -42.86 -8.22 4.40
C ASP A 444 -41.61 -7.83 3.61
N GLU A 445 -40.81 -6.94 4.20
CA GLU A 445 -39.64 -6.34 3.56
C GLU A 445 -38.35 -6.91 4.14
N TRP A 446 -37.40 -7.23 3.25
CA TRP A 446 -36.09 -7.72 3.62
C TRP A 446 -34.97 -6.93 2.96
N LEU A 447 -33.79 -7.01 3.57
CA LEU A 447 -32.53 -6.59 2.95
C LEU A 447 -31.66 -7.83 2.77
N SER A 448 -31.21 -8.08 1.56
CA SER A 448 -30.29 -9.17 1.24
C SER A 448 -28.91 -8.62 0.96
N LEU A 449 -27.95 -9.05 1.77
CA LEU A 449 -26.58 -8.57 1.79
C LEU A 449 -25.63 -9.68 1.36
N GLN A 450 -24.75 -9.40 0.40
CA GLN A 450 -23.75 -10.33 -0.11
C GLN A 450 -22.35 -9.80 0.14
N ASN A 451 -21.47 -10.65 0.69
CA ASN A 451 -20.05 -10.37 0.83
C ASN A 451 -19.24 -11.37 -0.01
N PRO A 452 -18.78 -10.97 -1.20
CA PRO A 452 -17.96 -11.83 -2.05
C PRO A 452 -16.49 -11.90 -1.58
N ARG A 453 -16.10 -11.13 -0.55
CA ARG A 453 -14.72 -11.07 -0.08
C ARG A 453 -14.40 -12.28 0.79
N SER A 454 -13.13 -12.65 0.80
CA SER A 454 -12.58 -13.69 1.68
C SER A 454 -12.41 -13.25 3.15
N SER A 455 -12.93 -12.09 3.53
CA SER A 455 -12.85 -11.54 4.89
C SER A 455 -14.22 -11.00 5.33
N PRO A 456 -14.63 -11.19 6.59
CA PRO A 456 -15.89 -10.64 7.09
C PRO A 456 -15.86 -9.10 7.12
N LEU A 457 -17.04 -8.50 7.17
CA LEU A 457 -17.23 -7.05 7.35
C LEU A 457 -18.48 -6.78 8.17
N GLU A 458 -18.66 -5.54 8.61
CA GLU A 458 -19.89 -5.07 9.23
C GLU A 458 -20.60 -4.09 8.30
N VAL A 459 -21.90 -4.27 8.11
CA VAL A 459 -22.78 -3.36 7.36
C VAL A 459 -23.61 -2.55 8.34
N THR A 460 -23.51 -1.23 8.29
CA THR A 460 -24.37 -0.31 9.05
C THR A 460 -25.57 0.08 8.20
N ALA A 461 -26.78 -0.16 8.70
CA ALA A 461 -28.03 0.30 8.11
C ALA A 461 -28.60 1.49 8.87
N THR A 462 -28.97 2.54 8.16
CA THR A 462 -29.73 3.69 8.68
C THR A 462 -31.11 3.70 8.03
N TYR A 463 -32.12 3.39 8.83
CA TYR A 463 -33.53 3.42 8.47
C TYR A 463 -34.09 4.83 8.67
N MET A 464 -34.68 5.41 7.63
CA MET A 464 -35.27 6.76 7.64
C MET A 464 -36.77 6.69 7.34
N PHE A 465 -37.54 7.53 8.02
CA PHE A 465 -39.00 7.44 8.07
C PHE A 465 -39.67 8.69 7.49
N CYS A 466 -40.98 8.58 7.23
CA CYS A 466 -41.84 9.73 6.96
C CYS A 466 -42.27 10.42 8.28
N GLY A 467 -42.93 11.58 8.19
CA GLY A 467 -43.62 12.20 9.33
C GLY A 467 -42.73 12.76 10.46
N GLY A 468 -41.40 12.89 10.25
CA GLY A 468 -40.48 13.49 11.21
C GLY A 468 -39.98 12.55 12.31
N ARG A 469 -40.24 11.23 12.21
CA ARG A 469 -39.60 10.23 13.07
C ARG A 469 -38.09 10.21 12.79
N LEU A 470 -37.29 10.23 13.84
CA LEU A 470 -35.82 10.21 13.74
C LEU A 470 -35.31 8.88 13.15
N PRO A 471 -34.21 8.92 12.36
CA PRO A 471 -33.60 7.71 11.83
C PRO A 471 -33.17 6.71 12.92
N VAL A 472 -33.23 5.42 12.59
CA VAL A 472 -32.75 4.32 13.43
C VAL A 472 -31.53 3.69 12.76
N THR A 473 -30.47 3.42 13.51
CA THR A 473 -29.26 2.75 13.00
C THR A 473 -29.08 1.36 13.61
N ARG A 474 -28.63 0.43 12.79
CA ARG A 474 -28.30 -0.97 13.12
C ARG A 474 -27.01 -1.38 12.43
N THR A 475 -26.34 -2.39 12.97
CA THR A 475 -25.13 -2.95 12.38
C THR A 475 -25.25 -4.46 12.30
N TYR A 476 -24.87 -5.01 11.14
CA TYR A 476 -24.99 -6.42 10.83
C TYR A 476 -23.62 -7.02 10.52
N PRO A 477 -23.21 -8.09 11.20
CA PRO A 477 -22.02 -8.84 10.79
C PRO A 477 -22.33 -9.59 9.50
N LEU A 478 -21.43 -9.48 8.52
CA LEU A 478 -21.52 -10.17 7.23
C LEU A 478 -20.26 -11.00 7.00
N ASN A 479 -20.41 -12.32 7.10
CA ASN A 479 -19.30 -13.27 7.02
C ASN A 479 -18.63 -13.25 5.64
N ALA A 480 -17.39 -13.74 5.56
CA ALA A 480 -16.69 -13.90 4.27
C ALA A 480 -17.43 -14.86 3.34
N SER A 481 -17.41 -14.59 2.04
CA SER A 481 -17.97 -15.46 0.98
C SER A 481 -19.39 -15.95 1.27
N SER A 482 -20.24 -15.08 1.78
CA SER A 482 -21.56 -15.44 2.30
C SER A 482 -22.62 -14.41 1.95
N ARG A 483 -23.88 -14.80 2.16
CA ARG A 483 -25.02 -13.89 2.16
C ARG A 483 -25.71 -13.85 3.53
N PHE A 484 -26.45 -12.79 3.78
CA PHE A 484 -27.23 -12.58 4.99
C PHE A 484 -28.48 -11.75 4.70
N SER A 485 -29.63 -12.14 5.25
CA SER A 485 -30.88 -11.39 5.16
C SER A 485 -31.25 -10.73 6.48
N VAL A 486 -31.86 -9.55 6.40
CA VAL A 486 -32.41 -8.81 7.53
C VAL A 486 -33.89 -8.55 7.29
N SER A 487 -34.76 -8.91 8.24
CA SER A 487 -36.17 -8.49 8.21
C SER A 487 -36.27 -7.03 8.63
N VAL A 488 -36.75 -6.16 7.73
CA VAL A 488 -36.93 -4.74 8.04
C VAL A 488 -38.08 -4.56 9.03
N ASN A 489 -39.14 -5.38 8.92
CA ASN A 489 -40.28 -5.38 9.83
C ASN A 489 -39.86 -5.59 11.29
N GLU A 490 -38.95 -6.53 11.56
CA GLU A 490 -38.43 -6.79 12.90
C GLU A 490 -37.58 -5.63 13.44
N GLU A 491 -36.88 -4.90 12.57
CA GLU A 491 -35.92 -3.86 12.97
C GLU A 491 -36.55 -2.54 13.34
N VAL A 492 -37.58 -2.13 12.60
CA VAL A 492 -38.21 -0.80 12.75
C VAL A 492 -39.61 -0.83 13.34
N GLY A 493 -40.20 -2.03 13.47
CA GLY A 493 -41.56 -2.26 13.94
C GLY A 493 -42.62 -2.04 12.85
N PRO A 494 -43.89 -2.38 13.14
CA PRO A 494 -44.97 -2.33 12.16
C PRO A 494 -45.44 -0.90 11.85
N GLY A 495 -46.13 -0.75 10.72
CA GLY A 495 -46.88 0.44 10.35
C GLY A 495 -46.01 1.65 9.96
N GLN A 496 -44.85 1.40 9.35
CA GLN A 496 -43.94 2.44 8.91
C GLN A 496 -43.79 2.44 7.39
N ASP A 497 -43.72 3.62 6.78
CA ASP A 497 -42.96 3.77 5.55
C ASP A 497 -41.49 3.95 5.92
N VAL A 498 -40.61 3.17 5.30
CA VAL A 498 -39.19 3.13 5.64
C VAL A 498 -38.35 3.21 4.37
N SER A 499 -37.15 3.77 4.50
CA SER A 499 -36.13 3.83 3.46
C SER A 499 -34.82 3.51 4.14
N VAL A 500 -33.85 2.95 3.41
CA VAL A 500 -32.63 2.43 4.02
C VAL A 500 -31.41 2.99 3.32
N LYS A 501 -30.42 3.37 4.12
CA LYS A 501 -29.04 3.61 3.68
C LYS A 501 -28.14 2.56 4.32
N LEU A 502 -27.41 1.81 3.50
CA LEU A 502 -26.41 0.84 3.94
C LEU A 502 -25.00 1.37 3.73
N MET A 503 -24.08 1.08 4.65
CA MET A 503 -22.67 1.46 4.56
C MET A 503 -21.75 0.37 5.11
N ALA A 504 -20.61 0.14 4.46
CA ALA A 504 -19.55 -0.74 4.99
C ALA A 504 -18.16 -0.30 4.57
N ASN A 505 -17.16 -0.63 5.38
CA ASN A 505 -15.74 -0.39 5.11
C ASN A 505 -15.09 -1.54 4.32
N GLY A 506 -15.74 -1.90 3.22
CA GLY A 506 -15.31 -2.92 2.28
C GLY A 506 -16.45 -3.32 1.35
N GLU A 507 -16.09 -3.92 0.21
CA GLU A 507 -17.03 -4.28 -0.85
C GLU A 507 -18.09 -5.27 -0.36
N PHE A 508 -19.34 -4.93 -0.60
CA PHE A 508 -20.53 -5.77 -0.40
C PHE A 508 -21.56 -5.37 -1.46
N TYR A 509 -22.61 -6.16 -1.61
CA TYR A 509 -23.72 -5.91 -2.53
C TYR A 509 -25.04 -6.06 -1.77
N ALA A 510 -26.05 -5.27 -2.11
CA ALA A 510 -27.30 -5.26 -1.37
C ALA A 510 -28.52 -5.10 -2.28
N GLU A 511 -29.49 -5.99 -2.15
CA GLU A 511 -30.81 -5.88 -2.78
C GLU A 511 -31.89 -5.82 -1.71
N ARG A 512 -33.03 -5.23 -2.05
CA ARG A 512 -34.20 -5.14 -1.17
C ARG A 512 -35.38 -5.88 -1.81
N PRO A 513 -35.62 -7.15 -1.47
CA PRO A 513 -36.89 -7.80 -1.80
C PRO A 513 -38.02 -7.31 -0.88
N MET A 514 -39.23 -7.32 -1.40
CA MET A 514 -40.45 -7.06 -0.64
C MET A 514 -41.57 -7.94 -1.18
N TYR A 515 -42.34 -8.54 -0.27
CA TYR A 515 -43.52 -9.35 -0.59
C TYR A 515 -44.75 -8.71 0.04
N PHE A 516 -45.89 -8.71 -0.65
CA PHE A 516 -47.05 -8.01 -0.15
C PHE A 516 -48.40 -8.60 -0.56
N ASN A 517 -49.41 -8.25 0.24
CA ASN A 517 -50.83 -8.21 -0.09
C ASN A 517 -51.30 -6.76 0.07
N TYR A 518 -51.25 -6.02 -1.02
CA TYR A 518 -51.47 -4.58 -1.03
C TYR A 518 -52.88 -4.23 -0.55
N LYS A 519 -52.97 -3.32 0.43
CA LYS A 519 -54.24 -2.90 1.07
C LYS A 519 -55.05 -4.08 1.63
N GLN A 520 -54.36 -5.05 2.22
CA GLN A 520 -54.98 -6.22 2.85
C GLN A 520 -56.19 -5.83 3.72
N GLY A 521 -57.32 -6.49 3.49
CA GLY A 521 -58.55 -6.28 4.25
C GLY A 521 -59.42 -5.11 3.77
N GLN A 522 -58.97 -4.31 2.80
CA GLN A 522 -59.81 -3.29 2.17
C GLN A 522 -60.71 -3.91 1.08
N ALA A 523 -61.99 -3.57 1.07
CA ALA A 523 -62.94 -4.10 0.09
C ALA A 523 -62.52 -3.73 -1.34
N GLY A 524 -62.42 -4.73 -2.22
CA GLY A 524 -61.97 -4.57 -3.60
C GLY A 524 -60.45 -4.68 -3.81
N TYR A 525 -59.66 -4.88 -2.75
CA TYR A 525 -58.22 -5.09 -2.82
C TYR A 525 -57.84 -6.48 -2.32
N SER A 526 -57.07 -7.18 -3.14
CA SER A 526 -56.44 -8.46 -2.82
C SER A 526 -55.19 -8.65 -3.67
N TRP A 527 -54.50 -7.54 -3.99
CA TRP A 527 -53.41 -7.56 -4.98
C TRP A 527 -52.15 -8.07 -4.29
N THR A 528 -51.82 -9.32 -4.58
CA THR A 528 -50.62 -9.95 -4.06
C THR A 528 -49.45 -9.75 -5.01
N GLY A 529 -48.22 -9.74 -4.50
CA GLY A 529 -47.05 -9.58 -5.33
C GLY A 529 -45.77 -9.49 -4.52
N GLY A 530 -44.71 -9.09 -5.22
CA GLY A 530 -43.44 -8.75 -4.61
C GLY A 530 -42.46 -8.24 -5.65
N HIS A 531 -41.45 -7.52 -5.21
CA HIS A 531 -40.43 -6.93 -6.07
C HIS A 531 -39.06 -6.99 -5.43
N VAL A 532 -38.03 -6.76 -6.23
CA VAL A 532 -36.66 -6.62 -5.77
C VAL A 532 -36.01 -5.48 -6.53
N VAL A 533 -35.12 -4.76 -5.85
CA VAL A 533 -34.34 -3.71 -6.48
C VAL A 533 -32.89 -3.76 -6.00
N ALA A 534 -31.97 -3.47 -6.91
CA ALA A 534 -30.57 -3.25 -6.61
C ALA A 534 -30.39 -1.83 -6.05
N GLY A 535 -29.74 -1.72 -4.89
CA GLY A 535 -29.59 -0.42 -4.23
C GLY A 535 -28.80 0.57 -5.08
N ALA A 536 -29.19 1.85 -5.06
CA ALA A 536 -28.42 2.89 -5.71
C ALA A 536 -27.05 3.01 -5.03
N VAL A 537 -25.98 3.17 -5.79
CA VAL A 537 -24.62 3.33 -5.22
C VAL A 537 -24.35 4.76 -4.72
N ALA A 538 -25.18 5.73 -5.14
CA ALA A 538 -25.09 7.11 -4.72
C ALA A 538 -26.43 7.85 -4.91
N PRO A 539 -26.74 8.86 -4.08
CA PRO A 539 -27.81 9.81 -4.35
C PRO A 539 -27.45 10.67 -5.58
N ALA A 540 -28.46 11.08 -6.35
CA ALA A 540 -28.33 11.90 -7.55
C ALA A 540 -29.33 13.06 -7.55
N ARG A 541 -29.11 14.03 -8.43
CA ARG A 541 -29.97 15.21 -8.60
C ARG A 541 -30.97 15.07 -9.75
N GLU A 542 -30.77 14.08 -10.60
CA GLU A 542 -31.65 13.74 -11.72
C GLU A 542 -32.01 12.26 -11.60
N TRP A 543 -33.29 11.95 -11.77
CA TRP A 543 -33.79 10.58 -11.85
C TRP A 543 -34.84 10.46 -12.95
N TYR A 544 -34.88 9.33 -13.64
CA TYR A 544 -35.76 9.10 -14.78
C TYR A 544 -36.45 7.74 -14.65
N PHE A 545 -37.72 7.71 -15.04
CA PHE A 545 -38.56 6.52 -15.12
C PHE A 545 -39.32 6.53 -16.44
N ALA A 546 -39.14 5.50 -17.26
CA ALA A 546 -39.81 5.32 -18.52
C ALA A 546 -41.23 4.76 -18.36
N GLU A 547 -41.43 3.79 -17.45
CA GLU A 547 -42.77 3.27 -17.16
C GLU A 547 -43.54 4.17 -16.18
N GLY A 548 -44.86 4.10 -16.29
CA GLY A 548 -45.82 4.78 -15.45
C GLY A 548 -47.23 4.74 -16.07
N THR A 549 -48.24 4.56 -15.24
CA THR A 549 -49.65 4.58 -15.65
C THR A 549 -50.59 4.85 -14.50
N THR A 550 -51.67 5.57 -14.79
CA THR A 550 -52.76 5.92 -13.87
C THR A 550 -54.09 5.31 -14.32
N ARG A 551 -54.03 4.32 -15.23
CA ARG A 551 -55.21 3.59 -15.72
C ARG A 551 -55.91 2.86 -14.57
N SER A 552 -57.19 2.55 -14.79
CA SER A 552 -57.97 1.76 -13.83
C SER A 552 -57.26 0.43 -13.55
N GLY A 553 -57.15 0.08 -12.26
CA GLY A 553 -56.43 -1.12 -11.82
C GLY A 553 -54.94 -0.93 -11.59
N PHE A 554 -54.44 0.31 -11.58
CA PHE A 554 -53.04 0.64 -11.25
C PHE A 554 -52.97 1.74 -10.19
N GLU A 555 -52.04 1.58 -9.25
CA GLU A 555 -51.64 2.60 -8.29
C GLU A 555 -50.13 2.76 -8.30
N GLU A 556 -49.66 3.94 -8.70
CA GLU A 556 -48.24 4.24 -8.87
C GLU A 556 -47.77 5.26 -7.82
N TRP A 557 -46.56 5.02 -7.32
CA TRP A 557 -45.89 5.80 -6.30
C TRP A 557 -44.47 6.14 -6.71
N ILE A 558 -44.05 7.39 -6.50
CA ILE A 558 -42.65 7.78 -6.54
C ILE A 558 -42.14 7.83 -5.09
N CYS A 559 -41.21 6.95 -4.77
CA CYS A 559 -40.59 6.83 -3.46
C CYS A 559 -39.29 7.63 -3.43
N LEU A 560 -39.16 8.56 -2.50
CA LEU A 560 -38.06 9.52 -2.41
C LEU A 560 -37.36 9.42 -1.06
N GLN A 561 -36.04 9.30 -1.06
CA GLN A 561 -35.21 9.33 0.14
C GLN A 561 -34.23 10.49 0.08
N ASN A 562 -34.19 11.29 1.14
CA ASN A 562 -33.15 12.30 1.36
C ASN A 562 -32.20 11.82 2.47
N PRO A 563 -31.04 11.24 2.12
CA PRO A 563 -30.06 10.82 3.10
C PRO A 563 -29.17 11.97 3.62
N GLY A 564 -29.32 13.17 3.07
CA GLY A 564 -28.54 14.35 3.40
C GLY A 564 -28.99 15.02 4.71
N SER A 565 -28.15 15.92 5.22
CA SER A 565 -28.42 16.74 6.40
C SER A 565 -29.23 18.01 6.11
N GLU A 566 -29.43 18.33 4.83
CA GLU A 566 -30.16 19.50 4.37
C GLU A 566 -31.52 19.11 3.78
N LYS A 567 -32.46 20.08 3.73
CA LYS A 567 -33.73 19.89 3.03
C LYS A 567 -33.48 19.80 1.52
N ALA A 568 -34.30 19.01 0.83
CA ALA A 568 -34.26 18.89 -0.63
C ALA A 568 -35.59 19.36 -1.24
N VAL A 569 -35.53 20.25 -2.22
CA VAL A 569 -36.67 20.58 -3.09
C VAL A 569 -36.61 19.66 -4.31
N VAL A 570 -37.66 18.88 -4.49
CA VAL A 570 -37.79 17.85 -5.52
C VAL A 570 -38.89 18.26 -6.48
N THR A 571 -38.58 18.34 -7.77
CA THR A 571 -39.53 18.64 -8.83
C THR A 571 -39.73 17.37 -9.65
N VAL A 572 -40.97 16.89 -9.74
CA VAL A 572 -41.36 15.74 -10.57
C VAL A 572 -42.12 16.24 -11.78
N GLU A 573 -41.65 15.87 -12.96
CA GLU A 573 -42.25 16.13 -14.26
C GLU A 573 -42.81 14.83 -14.83
N TYR A 574 -44.12 14.74 -14.93
CA TYR A 574 -44.82 13.62 -15.54
C TYR A 574 -45.06 13.92 -17.03
N ILE A 575 -44.38 13.18 -17.90
CA ILE A 575 -44.41 13.37 -19.35
C ILE A 575 -45.36 12.32 -19.95
N LYS A 576 -46.40 12.80 -20.64
CA LYS A 576 -47.43 11.97 -21.27
C LYS A 576 -47.06 11.57 -22.70
N ALA A 577 -47.79 10.60 -23.26
CA ALA A 577 -47.63 10.16 -24.64
C ALA A 577 -47.91 11.26 -25.69
N ASP A 578 -48.75 12.25 -25.34
CA ASP A 578 -49.04 13.42 -26.20
C ASP A 578 -48.04 14.58 -26.02
N ALA A 579 -46.91 14.32 -25.35
CA ALA A 579 -45.87 15.27 -24.97
C ALA A 579 -46.30 16.37 -23.98
N SER A 580 -47.52 16.34 -23.45
CA SER A 580 -47.93 17.27 -22.40
C SER A 580 -47.34 16.87 -21.04
N VAL A 581 -46.93 17.87 -20.25
CA VAL A 581 -46.23 17.66 -18.97
C VAL A 581 -47.09 18.15 -17.80
N VAL A 582 -47.12 17.38 -16.71
CA VAL A 582 -47.62 17.81 -15.40
C VAL A 582 -46.43 17.93 -14.46
N GLN A 583 -46.27 19.09 -13.82
CA GLN A 583 -45.14 19.36 -12.91
C GLN A 583 -45.62 19.53 -11.47
N LYS A 584 -44.90 18.91 -10.53
CA LYS A 584 -45.19 18.94 -9.09
C LYS A 584 -43.91 19.17 -8.31
N ALA A 585 -44.02 19.90 -7.20
CA ALA A 585 -42.88 20.19 -6.33
C ALA A 585 -43.14 19.65 -4.92
N TYR A 586 -42.13 19.01 -4.36
CA TYR A 586 -42.13 18.36 -3.05
C TYR A 586 -40.96 18.86 -2.21
N LEU A 587 -41.16 18.91 -0.89
CA LEU A 587 -40.13 19.27 0.05
C LEU A 587 -39.80 18.05 0.91
N LEU A 588 -38.56 17.56 0.82
CA LEU A 588 -38.05 16.48 1.64
C LEU A 588 -37.24 17.03 2.80
N SER A 589 -37.54 16.56 4.01
CA SER A 589 -36.76 16.90 5.19
C SER A 589 -35.40 16.17 5.18
N PRO A 590 -34.39 16.67 5.91
CA PRO A 590 -33.14 15.94 6.11
C PRO A 590 -33.38 14.54 6.66
N GLN A 591 -32.56 13.57 6.24
CA GLN A 591 -32.55 12.20 6.77
C GLN A 591 -33.96 11.59 6.87
N SER A 592 -34.74 11.72 5.80
CA SER A 592 -36.15 11.32 5.78
C SER A 592 -36.54 10.73 4.43
N ARG A 593 -37.77 10.22 4.35
CA ARG A 593 -38.39 9.78 3.10
C ARG A 593 -39.78 10.36 2.89
N ALA A 594 -40.25 10.27 1.65
CA ALA A 594 -41.64 10.54 1.25
C ALA A 594 -42.05 9.61 0.10
N SER A 595 -43.33 9.25 0.04
CA SER A 595 -43.94 8.62 -1.15
C SER A 595 -44.95 9.59 -1.76
N VAL A 596 -44.91 9.74 -3.08
CA VAL A 596 -45.79 10.63 -3.85
C VAL A 596 -46.76 9.79 -4.68
N PHE A 597 -48.05 10.04 -4.55
CA PHE A 597 -49.09 9.30 -5.28
C PHE A 597 -49.30 9.86 -6.70
N VAL A 598 -48.84 9.13 -7.71
CA VAL A 598 -48.82 9.60 -9.11
C VAL A 598 -50.23 9.77 -9.67
N ASN A 599 -51.14 8.83 -9.39
CA ASN A 599 -52.54 8.93 -9.84
C ASN A 599 -53.23 10.20 -9.34
N GLY A 600 -52.89 10.64 -8.11
CA GLY A 600 -53.42 11.87 -7.54
C GLY A 600 -52.86 13.14 -8.19
N ASP A 601 -51.62 13.06 -8.69
CA ASP A 601 -50.94 14.20 -9.30
C ASP A 601 -51.34 14.45 -10.75
N VAL A 602 -51.42 13.39 -11.54
CA VAL A 602 -51.65 13.46 -12.99
C VAL A 602 -53.13 13.36 -13.33
N GLY A 603 -53.92 12.66 -12.50
CA GLY A 603 -55.31 12.29 -12.79
C GLY A 603 -55.43 10.89 -13.42
N PRO A 604 -56.65 10.37 -13.59
CA PRO A 604 -56.88 8.98 -13.99
C PRO A 604 -56.73 8.75 -15.50
N GLY A 605 -56.39 7.52 -15.90
CA GLY A 605 -56.52 7.04 -17.28
C GLY A 605 -55.38 7.41 -18.22
N LEU A 606 -54.20 7.77 -17.69
CA LEU A 606 -53.08 8.30 -18.45
C LEU A 606 -51.84 7.42 -18.29
N ASP A 607 -51.09 7.23 -19.37
CA ASP A 607 -49.74 6.68 -19.33
C ASP A 607 -48.72 7.80 -19.22
N VAL A 608 -47.78 7.66 -18.28
CA VAL A 608 -46.81 8.70 -17.93
C VAL A 608 -45.43 8.10 -17.78
N SER A 609 -44.42 8.90 -18.09
CA SER A 609 -43.04 8.70 -17.65
C SER A 609 -42.72 9.82 -16.66
N ALA A 610 -41.71 9.65 -15.82
CA ALA A 610 -41.33 10.66 -14.84
C ALA A 610 -39.89 11.11 -15.04
N ARG A 611 -39.65 12.41 -14.88
CA ARG A 611 -38.33 13.00 -14.69
C ARG A 611 -38.32 13.74 -13.37
N ILE A 612 -37.28 13.55 -12.57
CA ILE A 612 -37.15 14.16 -11.25
C ILE A 612 -35.89 15.03 -11.23
N HIS A 613 -36.06 16.31 -10.89
CA HIS A 613 -34.98 17.27 -10.68
C HIS A 613 -34.93 17.71 -9.22
N CYS A 614 -33.74 17.75 -8.62
CA CYS A 614 -33.55 18.10 -7.21
C CYS A 614 -32.44 19.13 -6.98
N ASP A 615 -32.66 20.03 -6.01
CA ASP A 615 -31.65 21.01 -5.59
C ASP A 615 -30.52 20.40 -4.72
N SER A 616 -30.77 19.24 -4.15
CA SER A 616 -29.88 18.41 -3.34
C SER A 616 -29.99 16.96 -3.78
N ALA A 617 -28.90 16.19 -3.66
CA ALA A 617 -28.89 14.81 -4.12
C ALA A 617 -29.77 13.92 -3.23
N ILE A 618 -30.69 13.18 -3.86
CA ILE A 618 -31.64 12.25 -3.22
C ILE A 618 -31.59 10.90 -3.92
N VAL A 619 -32.39 9.94 -3.46
CA VAL A 619 -32.59 8.64 -4.11
C VAL A 619 -34.07 8.52 -4.47
N ALA A 620 -34.36 7.97 -5.65
CA ALA A 620 -35.72 7.80 -6.14
C ALA A 620 -35.95 6.39 -6.68
N GLU A 621 -37.06 5.80 -6.25
CA GLU A 621 -37.60 4.52 -6.72
C GLU A 621 -39.05 4.76 -7.19
N ARG A 622 -39.56 3.88 -8.06
CA ARG A 622 -40.94 3.90 -8.53
C ARG A 622 -41.58 2.56 -8.27
N SER A 623 -42.55 2.55 -7.36
CA SER A 623 -43.35 1.36 -7.12
C SER A 623 -44.75 1.47 -7.71
N MET A 624 -45.27 0.32 -8.11
CA MET A 624 -46.57 0.21 -8.77
C MET A 624 -47.27 -1.05 -8.30
N TYR A 625 -48.53 -0.93 -7.91
CA TYR A 625 -49.39 -2.04 -7.52
C TYR A 625 -50.57 -2.10 -8.48
N PHE A 626 -50.95 -3.30 -8.91
CA PHE A 626 -51.96 -3.41 -9.97
C PHE A 626 -52.80 -4.68 -9.91
N ASN A 627 -53.94 -4.61 -10.60
CA ASN A 627 -54.67 -5.74 -11.16
C ASN A 627 -54.82 -5.55 -12.66
N TYR A 628 -53.83 -6.06 -13.39
CA TYR A 628 -53.69 -5.91 -14.82
C TYR A 628 -54.81 -6.64 -15.55
N LYS A 629 -55.58 -5.87 -16.35
CA LYS A 629 -56.76 -6.33 -17.10
C LYS A 629 -57.83 -7.05 -16.24
N GLY A 630 -57.81 -6.86 -14.92
CA GLY A 630 -58.67 -7.61 -14.00
C GLY A 630 -58.34 -9.11 -13.91
N LYS A 631 -57.18 -9.54 -14.46
CA LYS A 631 -56.78 -10.93 -14.60
C LYS A 631 -55.56 -11.28 -13.75
N TRP A 632 -54.54 -10.43 -13.76
CA TRP A 632 -53.26 -10.67 -13.10
C TRP A 632 -52.96 -9.54 -12.13
N ASP A 633 -53.09 -9.82 -10.84
CA ASP A 633 -52.64 -8.93 -9.79
C ASP A 633 -51.12 -9.03 -9.58
N GLY A 634 -50.54 -7.98 -9.03
CA GLY A 634 -49.10 -7.88 -8.86
C GLY A 634 -48.66 -6.51 -8.36
N GLY A 635 -47.35 -6.33 -8.36
CA GLY A 635 -46.71 -5.03 -8.22
C GLY A 635 -45.22 -5.15 -8.40
N HIS A 636 -44.58 -4.05 -8.78
CA HIS A 636 -43.15 -3.98 -9.01
C HIS A 636 -42.56 -2.66 -8.55
N ASP A 637 -41.24 -2.63 -8.41
CA ASP A 637 -40.44 -1.46 -8.08
C ASP A 637 -39.20 -1.41 -8.99
N VAL A 638 -38.75 -0.20 -9.29
CA VAL A 638 -37.50 0.04 -10.03
C VAL A 638 -36.73 1.21 -9.44
N MET A 639 -35.40 1.08 -9.42
CA MET A 639 -34.50 2.20 -9.17
C MET A 639 -34.48 3.09 -10.41
N GLY A 640 -34.67 4.40 -10.22
CA GLY A 640 -34.63 5.33 -11.35
C GLY A 640 -33.26 5.37 -12.02
N ALA A 641 -33.23 5.62 -13.32
CA ALA A 641 -31.98 5.91 -14.01
C ALA A 641 -31.47 7.31 -13.61
N ASN A 642 -30.18 7.47 -13.37
CA ASN A 642 -29.60 8.79 -13.06
C ASN A 642 -29.18 9.58 -14.32
N SER A 643 -29.27 8.95 -15.49
CA SER A 643 -28.99 9.57 -16.79
C SER A 643 -29.64 8.76 -17.93
N PRO A 644 -30.13 9.41 -18.99
CA PRO A 644 -30.49 8.75 -20.24
C PRO A 644 -29.25 8.19 -20.95
N ALA A 645 -29.43 7.13 -21.74
CA ALA A 645 -28.37 6.48 -22.51
C ALA A 645 -28.84 6.13 -23.93
N THR A 646 -27.90 5.94 -24.85
CA THR A 646 -28.16 5.53 -26.23
C THR A 646 -28.28 4.02 -26.41
N THR A 647 -27.94 3.24 -25.38
CA THR A 647 -28.01 1.78 -25.41
C THR A 647 -28.57 1.24 -24.10
N TRP A 648 -29.49 0.29 -24.19
CA TRP A 648 -30.12 -0.38 -23.04
C TRP A 648 -30.24 -1.87 -23.29
N HIS A 649 -29.95 -2.70 -22.29
CA HIS A 649 -29.89 -4.14 -22.41
C HIS A 649 -30.79 -4.85 -21.40
N PHE A 650 -31.45 -5.92 -21.85
CA PHE A 650 -32.33 -6.80 -21.07
C PHE A 650 -32.01 -8.26 -21.42
N ALA A 651 -31.71 -9.11 -20.43
CA ALA A 651 -31.28 -10.50 -20.64
C ALA A 651 -32.41 -11.53 -20.54
N GLU A 652 -33.41 -11.23 -19.72
CA GLU A 652 -34.68 -11.93 -19.64
C GLU A 652 -35.64 -11.38 -20.71
N GLY A 653 -36.59 -12.24 -21.11
CA GLY A 653 -37.77 -11.91 -21.91
C GLY A 653 -38.43 -13.20 -22.40
N THR A 654 -39.76 -13.23 -22.41
CA THR A 654 -40.51 -14.38 -22.89
C THR A 654 -41.91 -14.00 -23.36
N THR A 655 -42.30 -14.53 -24.51
CA THR A 655 -43.63 -14.37 -25.11
C THR A 655 -44.43 -15.68 -25.08
N ARG A 656 -44.05 -16.59 -24.18
CA ARG A 656 -44.78 -17.85 -23.92
C ARG A 656 -46.20 -17.58 -23.43
N SER A 657 -47.07 -18.59 -23.56
CA SER A 657 -48.42 -18.52 -22.97
C SER A 657 -48.34 -18.14 -21.49
N GLY A 658 -49.23 -17.21 -21.08
CA GLY A 658 -49.25 -16.67 -19.73
C GLY A 658 -48.34 -15.45 -19.51
N PHE A 659 -47.64 -14.93 -20.51
CA PHE A 659 -46.76 -13.75 -20.38
C PHE A 659 -47.13 -12.65 -21.38
N GLU A 660 -47.17 -11.40 -20.92
CA GLU A 660 -47.23 -10.18 -21.73
C GLU A 660 -46.06 -9.26 -21.37
N GLU A 661 -45.13 -9.13 -22.31
CA GLU A 661 -43.90 -8.33 -22.19
C GLU A 661 -44.04 -7.03 -22.99
N TRP A 662 -43.59 -5.93 -22.39
CA TRP A 662 -43.59 -4.62 -23.01
C TRP A 662 -42.21 -3.98 -22.90
N LEU A 663 -41.89 -3.11 -23.84
CA LEU A 663 -40.75 -2.19 -23.73
C LEU A 663 -41.30 -0.77 -23.66
N VAL A 664 -40.92 -0.04 -22.63
CA VAL A 664 -41.35 1.33 -22.41
C VAL A 664 -40.16 2.26 -22.51
N ILE A 665 -40.32 3.35 -23.23
CA ILE A 665 -39.24 4.32 -23.50
C ILE A 665 -39.71 5.72 -23.17
N GLN A 666 -38.87 6.46 -22.45
CA GLN A 666 -38.98 7.90 -22.32
C GLN A 666 -37.93 8.56 -23.23
N ASN A 667 -38.40 9.47 -24.09
CA ASN A 667 -37.54 10.38 -24.84
C ASN A 667 -37.56 11.76 -24.17
N PRO A 668 -36.53 12.13 -23.38
CA PRO A 668 -36.45 13.43 -22.73
C PRO A 668 -35.92 14.55 -23.64
N ASN A 669 -35.66 14.25 -24.93
CA ASN A 669 -35.08 15.21 -25.86
C ASN A 669 -36.17 16.04 -26.55
N ASN A 670 -35.78 17.22 -27.06
CA ASN A 670 -36.65 18.07 -27.87
C ASN A 670 -36.75 17.64 -29.35
N GLU A 671 -36.20 16.47 -29.69
CA GLU A 671 -36.16 15.89 -31.03
C GLU A 671 -36.63 14.44 -30.98
N ASP A 672 -37.18 13.94 -32.10
CA ASP A 672 -37.60 12.55 -32.23
C ASP A 672 -36.37 11.64 -32.19
N ALA A 673 -36.42 10.58 -31.38
CA ALA A 673 -35.36 9.58 -31.28
C ALA A 673 -35.67 8.39 -32.20
N MET A 674 -34.72 8.01 -33.04
CA MET A 674 -34.78 6.80 -33.84
C MET A 674 -34.13 5.65 -33.07
N ILE A 675 -34.91 4.60 -32.83
CA ILE A 675 -34.45 3.44 -32.06
C ILE A 675 -34.44 2.17 -32.91
N THR A 676 -33.52 1.27 -32.59
CA THR A 676 -33.46 -0.10 -33.08
C THR A 676 -33.47 -1.06 -31.90
N CYS A 677 -34.45 -1.97 -31.87
CA CYS A 677 -34.52 -3.06 -30.89
C CYS A 677 -34.03 -4.35 -31.56
N HIS A 678 -32.90 -4.86 -31.07
CA HIS A 678 -32.32 -6.15 -31.45
C HIS A 678 -32.81 -7.24 -30.50
N PHE A 679 -33.48 -8.26 -31.02
CA PHE A 679 -33.95 -9.40 -30.24
C PHE A 679 -33.03 -10.60 -30.41
N LEU A 680 -32.43 -11.09 -29.32
CA LEU A 680 -31.54 -12.24 -29.28
C LEU A 680 -32.32 -13.46 -28.75
N LYS A 681 -32.75 -14.34 -29.65
CA LYS A 681 -33.63 -15.47 -29.29
C LYS A 681 -32.82 -16.66 -28.79
N SER A 682 -33.42 -17.49 -27.93
CA SER A 682 -32.78 -18.69 -27.39
C SER A 682 -32.38 -19.73 -28.45
N ASN A 683 -33.04 -19.74 -29.61
CA ASN A 683 -32.69 -20.59 -30.75
C ASN A 683 -31.51 -20.06 -31.60
N GLY A 684 -30.96 -18.89 -31.27
CA GLY A 684 -29.86 -18.22 -31.98
C GLY A 684 -30.29 -17.39 -33.20
N VAL A 685 -31.59 -17.26 -33.47
CA VAL A 685 -32.11 -16.35 -34.50
C VAL A 685 -32.21 -14.95 -33.92
N THR A 686 -31.64 -13.95 -34.59
CA THR A 686 -31.83 -12.54 -34.25
C THR A 686 -32.92 -11.89 -35.10
N SER A 687 -33.54 -10.83 -34.60
CA SER A 687 -34.45 -9.99 -35.38
C SER A 687 -34.45 -8.56 -34.90
N ASP A 688 -34.45 -7.61 -35.84
CA ASP A 688 -34.39 -6.19 -35.54
C ASP A 688 -35.70 -5.49 -35.85
N ARG A 689 -36.05 -4.49 -35.05
CA ARG A 689 -37.22 -3.63 -35.25
C ARG A 689 -36.82 -2.17 -35.06
N ASN A 690 -37.22 -1.31 -36.01
CA ASN A 690 -36.94 0.12 -35.95
C ASN A 690 -38.22 0.89 -35.61
N TYR A 691 -38.09 1.87 -34.72
CA TYR A 691 -39.19 2.73 -34.31
C TYR A 691 -38.72 4.19 -34.16
N THR A 692 -39.69 5.09 -34.09
CA THR A 692 -39.47 6.50 -33.78
C THR A 692 -40.20 6.82 -32.49
N VAL A 693 -39.50 7.42 -31.53
CA VAL A 693 -40.06 7.90 -30.26
C VAL A 693 -40.09 9.41 -30.30
N SER A 694 -41.28 10.01 -30.33
CA SER A 694 -41.45 11.45 -30.49
C SER A 694 -40.73 12.25 -29.40
N ALA A 695 -40.30 13.47 -29.72
CA ALA A 695 -39.73 14.41 -28.76
C ALA A 695 -40.58 14.58 -27.48
N ASN A 696 -39.92 14.69 -26.32
CA ASN A 696 -40.53 14.92 -25.00
C ASN A 696 -41.75 14.03 -24.74
N SER A 697 -41.64 12.74 -25.03
CA SER A 697 -42.77 11.82 -24.93
C SER A 697 -42.39 10.48 -24.31
N ARG A 698 -43.42 9.73 -23.93
CA ARG A 698 -43.34 8.32 -23.56
C ARG A 698 -43.92 7.47 -24.69
N TRP A 699 -43.28 6.34 -24.95
CA TRP A 699 -43.72 5.35 -25.95
C TRP A 699 -43.68 3.93 -25.40
N THR A 700 -44.47 3.03 -25.98
CA THR A 700 -44.56 1.61 -25.56
C THR A 700 -44.66 0.68 -26.76
N LEU A 701 -43.92 -0.41 -26.70
CA LEU A 701 -43.92 -1.51 -27.65
C LEU A 701 -44.51 -2.78 -27.02
N ASP A 702 -45.44 -3.41 -27.75
CA ASP A 702 -45.86 -4.79 -27.49
C ASP A 702 -44.77 -5.76 -28.00
N VAL A 703 -44.03 -6.38 -27.07
CA VAL A 703 -42.92 -7.28 -27.41
C VAL A 703 -43.45 -8.62 -27.94
N ASN A 704 -44.58 -9.10 -27.41
CA ASN A 704 -45.25 -10.31 -27.89
C ASN A 704 -45.58 -10.21 -29.39
N GLN A 705 -46.08 -9.07 -29.83
CA GLN A 705 -46.34 -8.81 -31.25
C GLN A 705 -45.05 -8.66 -32.06
N ALA A 706 -44.03 -7.98 -31.52
CA ALA A 706 -42.79 -7.70 -32.24
C ALA A 706 -41.94 -8.96 -32.52
N VAL A 707 -41.89 -9.88 -31.55
CA VAL A 707 -41.01 -11.06 -31.56
C VAL A 707 -41.74 -12.32 -32.06
N GLY A 708 -43.05 -12.40 -31.82
CA GLY A 708 -43.89 -13.58 -32.08
C GLY A 708 -44.09 -14.44 -30.82
N ALA A 709 -45.11 -15.31 -30.83
CA ALA A 709 -45.49 -16.12 -29.68
C ALA A 709 -44.49 -17.26 -29.36
N ASN A 710 -44.40 -17.63 -28.08
CA ASN A 710 -43.59 -18.75 -27.57
C ASN A 710 -42.08 -18.61 -27.86
N VAL A 711 -41.55 -17.40 -27.69
CA VAL A 711 -40.13 -17.10 -27.86
C VAL A 711 -39.55 -16.58 -26.56
N ASP A 712 -38.39 -17.11 -26.16
CA ASP A 712 -37.57 -16.44 -25.15
C ASP A 712 -36.55 -15.57 -25.88
N SER A 713 -36.53 -14.28 -25.55
CA SER A 713 -35.67 -13.30 -26.21
C SER A 713 -35.08 -12.32 -25.21
N ALA A 714 -33.79 -12.04 -25.37
CA ALA A 714 -33.13 -10.91 -24.76
C ALA A 714 -33.26 -9.74 -25.74
N MET A 715 -33.10 -8.52 -25.23
CA MET A 715 -33.32 -7.31 -26.01
C MET A 715 -32.15 -6.34 -25.82
N ILE A 716 -31.66 -5.80 -26.93
CA ILE A 716 -30.71 -4.67 -26.94
C ILE A 716 -31.40 -3.55 -27.69
N LEU A 717 -31.59 -2.41 -27.03
CA LEU A 717 -32.07 -1.20 -27.64
C LEU A 717 -30.87 -0.30 -27.96
N GLU A 718 -30.80 0.18 -29.19
CA GLU A 718 -29.92 1.25 -29.64
C GLU A 718 -30.76 2.47 -30.04
N SER A 719 -30.26 3.66 -29.78
CA SER A 719 -30.94 4.94 -30.07
C SER A 719 -29.93 5.97 -30.56
N ASP A 720 -30.34 6.81 -31.51
CA ASP A 720 -29.52 7.93 -32.00
C ASP A 720 -29.44 9.10 -30.99
N LEU A 721 -30.42 9.20 -30.10
CA LEU A 721 -30.46 10.15 -28.98
C LEU A 721 -30.52 9.43 -27.62
N PRO A 722 -30.01 10.03 -26.53
CA PRO A 722 -30.13 9.44 -25.20
C PRO A 722 -31.59 9.31 -24.74
N VAL A 723 -32.05 8.09 -24.46
CA VAL A 723 -33.40 7.75 -23.97
C VAL A 723 -33.30 6.97 -22.66
N VAL A 724 -34.43 6.68 -22.02
CA VAL A 724 -34.53 5.80 -20.84
C VAL A 724 -35.47 4.66 -21.18
N ALA A 725 -35.14 3.43 -20.79
CA ALA A 725 -35.89 2.24 -21.15
C ALA A 725 -36.13 1.30 -19.96
N GLU A 726 -37.39 0.88 -19.80
CA GLU A 726 -37.87 -0.09 -18.81
C GLU A 726 -38.59 -1.24 -19.53
N ARG A 727 -38.62 -2.42 -18.91
CA ARG A 727 -39.24 -3.63 -19.45
C ARG A 727 -40.21 -4.26 -18.44
N PRO A 728 -41.48 -3.83 -18.46
CA PRO A 728 -42.49 -4.46 -17.64
C PRO A 728 -43.03 -5.73 -18.29
N THR A 729 -43.20 -6.75 -17.46
CA THR A 729 -43.77 -8.06 -17.83
C THR A 729 -44.91 -8.38 -16.87
N TYR A 730 -46.08 -8.71 -17.41
CA TYR A 730 -47.25 -9.15 -16.64
C TYR A 730 -47.53 -10.61 -16.97
N PHE A 731 -47.84 -11.45 -15.96
CA PHE A 731 -47.89 -12.88 -16.17
C PHE A 731 -48.84 -13.67 -15.27
N CYS A 732 -49.16 -14.88 -15.73
CA CYS A 732 -49.52 -16.03 -14.92
C CYS A 732 -48.51 -17.15 -15.17
N TYR A 733 -47.55 -17.27 -14.27
CA TYR A 733 -46.50 -18.28 -14.35
C TYR A 733 -47.11 -19.67 -14.16
N LYS A 734 -46.76 -20.61 -15.07
CA LYS A 734 -47.36 -21.95 -15.14
C LYS A 734 -48.90 -21.90 -15.15
N GLU A 735 -49.44 -21.04 -16.01
CA GLU A 735 -50.87 -20.95 -16.29
C GLU A 735 -51.46 -22.36 -16.52
N GLU A 736 -52.69 -22.57 -16.02
CA GLU A 736 -53.42 -23.85 -16.09
C GLU A 736 -52.79 -25.03 -15.33
N THR A 737 -51.78 -24.80 -14.48
CA THR A 737 -51.22 -25.83 -13.59
C THR A 737 -51.85 -25.72 -12.19
N PRO A 738 -52.75 -26.62 -11.78
CA PRO A 738 -53.43 -26.53 -10.49
C PRO A 738 -52.45 -26.44 -9.31
N GLY A 739 -52.61 -25.43 -8.47
CA GLY A 739 -51.73 -25.16 -7.32
C GLY A 739 -50.39 -24.49 -7.64
N TYR A 740 -50.12 -24.22 -8.93
CA TYR A 740 -48.85 -23.63 -9.41
C TYR A 740 -49.03 -22.43 -10.35
N SER A 741 -50.26 -22.06 -10.69
CA SER A 741 -50.56 -20.85 -11.45
C SER A 741 -50.42 -19.63 -10.55
N TRP A 742 -49.31 -18.89 -10.71
CA TRP A 742 -48.99 -17.72 -9.90
C TRP A 742 -49.08 -16.46 -10.76
N THR A 743 -49.98 -15.56 -10.40
CA THR A 743 -50.13 -14.25 -11.05
C THR A 743 -49.08 -13.29 -10.53
N GLY A 744 -48.70 -12.33 -11.36
CA GLY A 744 -47.76 -11.29 -10.98
C GLY A 744 -47.43 -10.36 -12.14
N GLY A 745 -46.48 -9.48 -11.87
CA GLY A 745 -45.76 -8.75 -12.89
C GLY A 745 -44.54 -8.10 -12.27
N HIS A 746 -43.53 -7.85 -13.10
CA HIS A 746 -42.28 -7.23 -12.70
C HIS A 746 -41.86 -6.21 -13.73
N ASP A 747 -41.03 -5.26 -13.33
CA ASP A 747 -40.38 -4.31 -14.22
C ASP A 747 -38.88 -4.27 -13.90
N VAL A 748 -38.09 -3.82 -14.85
CA VAL A 748 -36.65 -3.68 -14.71
C VAL A 748 -36.16 -2.51 -15.55
N MET A 749 -35.35 -1.65 -14.93
CA MET A 749 -34.57 -0.64 -15.65
C MET A 749 -33.47 -1.36 -16.45
N GLY A 750 -33.37 -1.08 -17.76
CA GLY A 750 -32.34 -1.72 -18.58
C GLY A 750 -30.93 -1.41 -18.09
N SER A 751 -29.96 -2.27 -18.40
CA SER A 751 -28.55 -1.92 -18.17
C SER A 751 -28.00 -1.13 -19.35
N SER A 752 -27.38 0.02 -19.10
CA SER A 752 -26.68 0.79 -20.15
C SER A 752 -25.36 0.16 -20.61
N LEU A 753 -24.90 -0.90 -19.92
CA LEU A 753 -23.64 -1.58 -20.19
C LEU A 753 -23.80 -3.11 -20.19
N SER A 754 -23.05 -3.80 -21.06
CA SER A 754 -22.68 -5.20 -20.88
C SER A 754 -21.37 -5.30 -20.09
N LYS A 755 -21.22 -6.32 -19.23
CA LYS A 755 -20.10 -6.45 -18.29
C LYS A 755 -19.63 -7.90 -18.20
N CYS A 756 -18.40 -8.10 -17.74
CA CYS A 756 -17.81 -9.41 -17.47
C CYS A 756 -18.07 -9.91 -16.04
N SER A 757 -18.73 -9.12 -15.17
CA SER A 757 -19.00 -9.47 -13.78
C SER A 757 -20.30 -8.84 -13.32
N TRP A 758 -21.14 -9.63 -12.68
CA TRP A 758 -22.48 -9.24 -12.20
C TRP A 758 -22.74 -9.84 -10.82
N PHE A 759 -23.36 -9.07 -9.92
CA PHE A 759 -23.71 -9.53 -8.58
C PHE A 759 -25.21 -9.45 -8.32
N PHE A 760 -25.71 -10.42 -7.56
CA PHE A 760 -27.11 -10.59 -7.17
C PHE A 760 -27.12 -11.02 -5.70
N ALA A 761 -27.54 -10.14 -4.80
CA ALA A 761 -27.51 -10.39 -3.35
C ALA A 761 -28.74 -11.17 -2.84
N GLU A 762 -29.88 -10.95 -3.48
CA GLU A 762 -31.13 -11.70 -3.28
C GLU A 762 -31.09 -13.05 -4.02
N GLY A 763 -31.99 -13.96 -3.65
CA GLY A 763 -32.24 -15.24 -4.32
C GLY A 763 -32.55 -16.34 -3.32
N CYS A 764 -33.44 -17.26 -3.69
CA CYS A 764 -33.74 -18.45 -2.92
C CYS A 764 -34.31 -19.58 -3.78
N THR A 765 -34.15 -20.82 -3.29
CA THR A 765 -34.60 -22.04 -3.97
C THR A 765 -35.63 -22.83 -3.16
N TYR A 766 -36.36 -22.19 -2.24
CA TYR A 766 -37.42 -22.86 -1.49
C TYR A 766 -38.53 -23.39 -2.41
N ASN A 767 -39.35 -24.32 -1.90
CA ASN A 767 -40.45 -24.92 -2.68
C ASN A 767 -41.50 -23.90 -3.13
N TRP A 768 -41.54 -22.74 -2.48
CA TRP A 768 -42.45 -21.65 -2.80
C TRP A 768 -41.91 -20.69 -3.87
N ALA A 769 -40.66 -20.83 -4.33
CA ALA A 769 -40.02 -19.94 -5.31
C ALA A 769 -39.37 -20.72 -6.47
N ASP A 770 -39.40 -20.18 -7.67
CA ASP A 770 -38.64 -20.62 -8.83
C ASP A 770 -37.75 -19.47 -9.30
N GLU A 771 -36.46 -19.52 -8.94
CA GLU A 771 -35.43 -18.55 -9.33
C GLU A 771 -34.65 -19.01 -10.57
N TYR A 772 -34.37 -18.06 -11.46
CA TYR A 772 -33.56 -18.25 -12.65
C TYR A 772 -32.53 -17.13 -12.83
N ILE A 773 -31.42 -17.45 -13.49
CA ILE A 773 -30.46 -16.46 -14.01
C ILE A 773 -30.49 -16.51 -15.53
N CYS A 774 -30.86 -15.40 -16.15
CA CYS A 774 -30.86 -15.20 -17.59
C CYS A 774 -29.56 -14.53 -18.01
N VAL A 775 -28.84 -15.12 -18.96
CA VAL A 775 -27.59 -14.57 -19.50
C VAL A 775 -27.74 -14.38 -21.01
N ALA A 776 -27.46 -13.17 -21.49
CA ALA A 776 -27.39 -12.86 -22.92
C ALA A 776 -25.97 -12.48 -23.33
N ASN A 777 -25.50 -13.04 -24.44
CA ASN A 777 -24.23 -12.69 -25.05
C ASN A 777 -24.48 -11.77 -26.26
N PRO A 778 -24.26 -10.44 -26.12
CA PRO A 778 -24.38 -9.50 -27.23
C PRO A 778 -23.20 -9.56 -28.21
N GLY A 779 -22.11 -10.26 -27.85
CA GLY A 779 -20.89 -10.32 -28.61
C GLY A 779 -20.92 -11.29 -29.80
N VAL A 780 -19.86 -11.22 -30.59
CA VAL A 780 -19.63 -12.05 -31.79
C VAL A 780 -18.88 -13.36 -31.50
N ASP A 781 -18.28 -13.48 -30.31
CA ASP A 781 -17.56 -14.66 -29.83
C ASP A 781 -18.35 -15.37 -28.72
N SER A 782 -18.15 -16.68 -28.56
CA SER A 782 -18.79 -17.45 -27.47
C SER A 782 -18.23 -16.98 -26.12
N ALA A 783 -19.10 -16.78 -25.15
CA ALA A 783 -18.76 -16.33 -23.80
C ALA A 783 -18.77 -17.51 -22.83
N HIS A 784 -17.66 -17.77 -22.14
CA HIS A 784 -17.63 -18.71 -21.04
C HIS A 784 -18.09 -18.00 -19.77
N VAL A 785 -19.12 -18.53 -19.11
CA VAL A 785 -19.78 -17.89 -17.97
C VAL A 785 -19.71 -18.81 -16.76
N VAL A 786 -19.22 -18.28 -15.64
CA VAL A 786 -19.08 -18.98 -14.36
C VAL A 786 -19.97 -18.30 -13.32
N PHE A 787 -20.85 -19.09 -12.72
CA PHE A 787 -21.71 -18.72 -11.60
C PHE A 787 -21.08 -19.22 -10.30
N ALA A 788 -20.94 -18.35 -9.32
CA ALA A 788 -20.63 -18.69 -7.94
C ALA A 788 -21.82 -18.31 -7.06
N PHE A 789 -22.55 -19.32 -6.58
CA PHE A 789 -23.69 -19.17 -5.69
C PHE A 789 -23.22 -19.21 -4.23
N MET A 790 -23.38 -18.12 -3.49
CA MET A 790 -23.04 -18.06 -2.06
C MET A 790 -24.31 -18.33 -1.25
N LEU A 791 -24.24 -19.39 -0.44
CA LEU A 791 -25.34 -19.91 0.38
C LEU A 791 -25.22 -19.47 1.85
N GLU A 792 -26.29 -19.67 2.62
CA GLU A 792 -26.35 -19.35 4.05
C GLU A 792 -25.32 -20.12 4.92
N ASN A 793 -24.80 -21.24 4.42
CA ASN A 793 -23.80 -22.06 5.11
C ASN A 793 -22.34 -21.56 4.91
N GLY A 794 -22.13 -20.54 4.10
CA GLY A 794 -20.81 -19.97 3.79
C GLY A 794 -19.94 -20.81 2.84
N VAL A 795 -20.49 -21.85 2.20
CA VAL A 795 -19.79 -22.69 1.22
C VAL A 795 -20.37 -22.44 -0.18
N PRO A 796 -19.65 -21.73 -1.07
CA PRO A 796 -20.16 -21.44 -2.40
C PRO A 796 -20.25 -22.68 -3.30
N VAL A 797 -21.28 -22.73 -4.16
CA VAL A 797 -21.44 -23.72 -5.23
C VAL A 797 -21.13 -23.05 -6.56
N THR A 798 -20.32 -23.71 -7.40
CA THR A 798 -19.94 -23.17 -8.72
C THR A 798 -20.56 -23.96 -9.87
N HIS A 799 -20.93 -23.25 -10.93
CA HIS A 799 -21.46 -23.82 -12.17
C HIS A 799 -20.93 -23.02 -13.35
N SER A 800 -20.78 -23.64 -14.52
CA SER A 800 -20.28 -22.94 -15.71
C SER A 800 -21.03 -23.37 -16.96
N ILE A 801 -21.28 -22.42 -17.85
CA ILE A 801 -21.89 -22.65 -19.17
C ILE A 801 -21.09 -21.91 -20.25
N SER A 802 -21.34 -22.25 -21.51
CA SER A 802 -20.95 -21.41 -22.64
C SER A 802 -22.19 -20.78 -23.27
N VAL A 803 -22.15 -19.48 -23.54
CA VAL A 803 -23.21 -18.73 -24.19
C VAL A 803 -22.73 -18.30 -25.57
N GLU A 804 -23.26 -18.94 -26.59
CA GLU A 804 -22.91 -18.68 -27.98
C GLU A 804 -23.22 -17.24 -28.43
N PRO A 805 -22.54 -16.72 -29.48
CA PRO A 805 -22.74 -15.36 -29.99
C PRO A 805 -24.21 -15.03 -30.29
N HIS A 806 -24.64 -13.83 -29.90
CA HIS A 806 -26.01 -13.33 -30.11
C HIS A 806 -27.12 -14.26 -29.58
N ARG A 807 -26.84 -15.03 -28.52
CA ARG A 807 -27.82 -15.92 -27.88
C ARG A 807 -28.07 -15.53 -26.44
N ARG A 808 -29.18 -16.05 -25.93
CA ARG A 808 -29.48 -16.08 -24.49
C ARG A 808 -29.62 -17.51 -23.97
N VAL A 809 -29.30 -17.69 -22.69
CA VAL A 809 -29.47 -18.93 -21.93
C VAL A 809 -30.11 -18.61 -20.59
N THR A 810 -30.96 -19.50 -20.09
CA THR A 810 -31.54 -19.42 -18.73
C THR A 810 -31.01 -20.59 -17.90
N VAL A 811 -30.53 -20.31 -16.69
CA VAL A 811 -30.15 -21.31 -15.69
C VAL A 811 -31.17 -21.30 -14.56
N LYS A 812 -31.75 -22.45 -14.23
CA LYS A 812 -32.60 -22.60 -13.05
C LYS A 812 -31.72 -22.84 -11.83
N VAL A 813 -31.77 -21.96 -10.83
CA VAL A 813 -30.82 -21.98 -9.71
C VAL A 813 -30.97 -23.25 -8.87
N ALA A 814 -32.21 -23.71 -8.65
CA ALA A 814 -32.49 -24.94 -7.90
C ALA A 814 -31.92 -26.22 -8.55
N ASP A 815 -31.67 -26.22 -9.86
CA ASP A 815 -31.06 -27.37 -10.55
C ASP A 815 -29.54 -27.44 -10.30
N VAL A 816 -28.94 -26.33 -9.85
CA VAL A 816 -27.51 -26.23 -9.53
C VAL A 816 -27.25 -26.43 -8.04
N VAL A 817 -27.94 -25.67 -7.18
CA VAL A 817 -27.67 -25.64 -5.74
C VAL A 817 -28.60 -26.53 -4.91
N GLY A 818 -29.64 -27.10 -5.52
CA GLY A 818 -30.69 -27.82 -4.82
C GLY A 818 -31.79 -26.89 -4.27
N ARG A 819 -32.82 -27.49 -3.65
CA ARG A 819 -33.96 -26.79 -3.05
C ARG A 819 -33.71 -26.46 -1.58
N GLY A 820 -34.31 -25.37 -1.10
CA GLY A 820 -34.36 -25.04 0.32
C GLY A 820 -33.22 -24.14 0.83
N HIS A 821 -32.59 -23.40 -0.08
CA HIS A 821 -31.46 -22.52 0.24
C HIS A 821 -31.79 -21.07 -0.07
N ASP A 822 -31.13 -20.15 0.63
CA ASP A 822 -30.93 -18.81 0.12
C ASP A 822 -29.71 -18.82 -0.80
N ALA A 823 -29.79 -18.17 -1.96
CA ALA A 823 -28.77 -18.29 -2.99
C ALA A 823 -28.50 -16.93 -3.65
N SER A 824 -27.47 -16.23 -3.17
CA SER A 824 -26.93 -15.06 -3.89
C SER A 824 -25.99 -15.52 -5.00
N ALA A 825 -25.82 -14.75 -6.07
CA ALA A 825 -24.98 -15.12 -7.20
C ALA A 825 -23.91 -14.07 -7.50
N HIS A 826 -22.73 -14.55 -7.88
CA HIS A 826 -21.71 -13.80 -8.59
C HIS A 826 -21.48 -14.46 -9.94
N VAL A 827 -21.77 -13.75 -11.02
CA VAL A 827 -21.66 -14.26 -12.40
C VAL A 827 -20.47 -13.58 -13.06
N THR A 828 -19.51 -14.36 -13.53
CA THR A 828 -18.31 -13.88 -14.21
C THR A 828 -18.21 -14.45 -15.62
N SER A 829 -17.61 -13.71 -16.54
CA SER A 829 -17.39 -14.17 -17.90
C SER A 829 -16.09 -13.64 -18.50
N ASP A 830 -15.55 -14.36 -19.48
CA ASP A 830 -14.40 -13.96 -20.28
C ASP A 830 -14.75 -12.96 -21.40
N ALA A 831 -16.04 -12.68 -21.63
CA ALA A 831 -16.54 -11.66 -22.54
C ALA A 831 -17.67 -10.83 -21.90
N PRO A 832 -17.98 -9.61 -22.41
CA PRO A 832 -19.11 -8.82 -21.91
C PRO A 832 -20.43 -9.53 -22.16
N ILE A 833 -21.20 -9.76 -21.10
CA ILE A 833 -22.54 -10.36 -21.10
C ILE A 833 -23.53 -9.43 -20.41
N ILE A 834 -24.82 -9.74 -20.56
CA ILE A 834 -25.93 -9.10 -19.83
C ILE A 834 -26.56 -10.17 -18.97
N VAL A 835 -26.89 -9.85 -17.71
CA VAL A 835 -27.46 -10.83 -16.77
C VAL A 835 -28.65 -10.22 -16.04
N GLU A 836 -29.74 -10.99 -15.92
CA GLU A 836 -30.90 -10.64 -15.10
C GLU A 836 -31.36 -11.86 -14.29
N ARG A 837 -31.93 -11.62 -13.10
CA ARG A 837 -32.44 -12.68 -12.21
C ARG A 837 -33.95 -12.56 -12.02
N PRO A 838 -34.76 -13.26 -12.82
CA PRO A 838 -36.17 -13.43 -12.51
C PRO A 838 -36.44 -14.49 -11.46
N MET A 839 -37.46 -14.23 -10.65
CA MET A 839 -37.99 -15.16 -9.66
C MET A 839 -39.51 -15.12 -9.68
N TYR A 840 -40.15 -16.28 -9.63
CA TYR A 840 -41.61 -16.43 -9.55
C TYR A 840 -41.95 -17.18 -8.28
N PHE A 841 -42.97 -16.76 -7.54
CA PHE A 841 -43.21 -17.30 -6.19
C PHE A 841 -44.68 -17.34 -5.77
N ASN A 842 -44.93 -18.14 -4.74
CA ASN A 842 -46.11 -18.11 -3.88
C ASN A 842 -45.67 -18.03 -2.40
N TYR A 843 -45.39 -16.83 -1.94
CA TYR A 843 -44.87 -16.55 -0.61
C TYR A 843 -46.01 -16.37 0.39
N ASN A 844 -46.18 -17.31 1.34
CA ASN A 844 -47.26 -17.26 2.34
C ASN A 844 -48.69 -17.10 1.76
N GLY A 845 -48.92 -17.64 0.55
CA GLY A 845 -50.19 -17.48 -0.16
C GLY A 845 -50.27 -16.24 -1.05
N TRP A 846 -49.22 -15.41 -1.10
CA TRP A 846 -49.10 -14.25 -1.97
C TRP A 846 -48.34 -14.67 -3.23
N THR A 847 -49.05 -14.68 -4.36
CA THR A 847 -48.42 -14.99 -5.65
C THR A 847 -47.74 -13.76 -6.20
N GLY A 848 -46.66 -13.96 -6.96
CA GLY A 848 -45.95 -12.86 -7.60
C GLY A 848 -44.71 -13.31 -8.34
N GLY A 849 -43.90 -12.33 -8.71
CA GLY A 849 -42.57 -12.53 -9.25
C GLY A 849 -41.88 -11.20 -9.48
N HIS A 850 -40.56 -11.23 -9.57
CA HIS A 850 -39.73 -10.04 -9.70
C HIS A 850 -38.46 -10.34 -10.49
N THR A 851 -37.84 -9.29 -11.06
CA THR A 851 -36.57 -9.41 -11.79
C THR A 851 -35.56 -8.39 -11.29
N GLY A 852 -34.32 -8.81 -11.05
CA GLY A 852 -33.20 -7.92 -10.75
C GLY A 852 -32.24 -7.77 -11.94
N ALA A 853 -31.72 -6.56 -12.17
CA ALA A 853 -30.73 -6.25 -13.22
C ALA A 853 -29.27 -6.55 -12.82
N GLY A 854 -29.00 -6.81 -11.54
CA GLY A 854 -27.64 -7.05 -11.02
C GLY A 854 -26.74 -5.80 -10.98
N PHE A 855 -25.64 -5.87 -10.23
CA PHE A 855 -24.67 -4.76 -10.04
C PHE A 855 -23.57 -4.69 -11.10
#